data_AF-A0A7R6PT47-F1
#
_entry.id   AF-A0A7R6PT47-F1
#
_cell.length_a   1.000
_cell.length_b   1.000
_cell.length_c   1.000
_cell.angle_alpha   90.00
_cell.angle_beta   90.00
_cell.angle_gamma   90.00
#
_symmetry.space_group_name_H-M   'P 1'
#
loop_
_entity.id
_entity.type
_entity.pdbx_description
1 polymer ?
#
loop_
_entity_poly.entity_id
_entity_poly.type
_entity_poly.pdbx_seq_one_letter_code
_entity_poly.pdbx_strand_id
1 'polypeptide(L)'
;MRLKKVFSLFLATILFIPSLWALEPPTREMIQKYKKDGTLAERIQRAKSYGNYKMPEGAGAYLHYKLLKAVYKAKGETDKLKNLKTPPLGWRNMPTTGDVNVLIICVEFQDYPHYTDIDTVRNKVFGNGNPDEYPYESLHNYYNRASYGKLNLQGDVLGWYQAPYNRDQIQKNNTGRENFIKEVFQYYDEQGVDFSKYDNDGDGKIDYFAIIWAGPHEGWSDFWWGYMTTFQDTDFKVDGVSLGGYSWQWENYYYPDPYDPNATDIEYTPHVLIHETGHALGLPDYYDYDDSVGPKGGVGGLDMMDHNWGDHNCFSKYVLDWIEPTIIVEGDQEITLNPSEENPDVVLVMPNYSENSPFGEFYMIQYRKRIENDVTYPNDGLLIWHVDARLNQYGYDYLYDNSYTEHKLLRLMEADGLEQIEQNMSADAGDYYTQGDIFSPTSSPNSNAYNGDRTGITVSEIGEAKDTIKFTLAIKGNVSYLAHYDIRNGLWESRLTLGCGGEIGEKVQLAVYDNNGSYYGTKEFVLPSMGGISKMVPDIFDFSIPDQGFIEIESKTENVKGIITFKYIPTGGETSLPLKYQTSKLLIFPLIEHIDRKSTGIAIINTSDRTNTVTFELYDYYGFKKATRTVELSGKQKYVDMLENLFGSSLQPRGFLKVSAERDITGFALTFTEGNTNIIAIPSNEVTTQ
;
A
#
# COMPACT_ATOMS: atom_id res chain seq x y z
N MET A 1 57.67 12.92 -15.71
CA MET A 1 56.99 13.78 -14.72
C MET A 1 56.18 14.85 -15.44
N ARG A 2 54.91 14.59 -15.75
CA ARG A 2 53.82 15.59 -15.94
C ARG A 2 52.52 14.89 -16.37
N LEU A 3 51.44 15.29 -15.69
CA LEU A 3 50.03 14.93 -15.84
C LEU A 3 49.51 14.92 -17.28
N LYS A 4 48.60 13.99 -17.59
CA LYS A 4 47.35 14.25 -18.32
C LYS A 4 46.20 13.41 -17.75
N LYS A 5 45.22 14.10 -17.17
CA LYS A 5 43.87 13.59 -16.87
C LYS A 5 43.14 13.37 -18.20
N VAL A 6 42.43 12.26 -18.34
CA VAL A 6 41.33 12.10 -19.31
C VAL A 6 40.09 11.78 -18.50
N PHE A 7 39.08 12.63 -18.66
CA PHE A 7 37.73 12.49 -18.12
C PHE A 7 37.05 11.30 -18.83
N SER A 8 36.54 10.34 -18.07
CA SER A 8 35.55 9.37 -18.56
C SER A 8 34.17 10.01 -18.48
N LEU A 9 33.60 10.32 -19.65
CA LEU A 9 32.19 10.69 -19.79
C LEU A 9 31.43 9.37 -20.02
N PHE A 10 30.75 8.85 -19.00
CA PHE A 10 29.76 7.79 -19.17
C PHE A 10 28.53 8.41 -19.84
N LEU A 11 28.39 8.17 -21.14
CA LEU A 11 27.13 8.42 -21.84
C LEU A 11 26.32 7.11 -21.72
N ALA A 12 25.39 7.07 -20.78
CA ALA A 12 24.39 6.02 -20.72
C ALA A 12 23.38 6.25 -21.86
N THR A 13 23.63 5.66 -23.02
CA THR A 13 22.59 5.50 -24.05
C THR A 13 21.64 4.40 -23.57
N ILE A 14 20.51 4.82 -23.01
CA ILE A 14 19.33 3.98 -22.82
C ILE A 14 18.85 3.59 -24.22
N LEU A 15 19.20 2.38 -24.65
CA LEU A 15 18.52 1.72 -25.75
C LEU A 15 17.14 1.32 -25.22
N PHE A 16 16.11 2.07 -25.63
CA PHE A 16 14.72 1.61 -25.53
C PHE A 16 14.59 0.39 -26.45
N ILE A 17 14.78 -0.80 -25.87
CA ILE A 17 14.23 -2.02 -26.45
C ILE A 17 12.79 -2.05 -25.95
N PRO A 18 11.77 -1.94 -26.81
CA PRO A 18 10.40 -2.20 -26.39
C PRO A 18 10.35 -3.64 -25.87
N SER A 19 9.97 -3.81 -24.61
CA SER A 19 9.67 -5.11 -24.01
C SER A 19 8.55 -5.80 -24.81
N LEU A 20 8.22 -7.06 -24.52
CA LEU A 20 7.22 -7.86 -25.25
C LEU A 20 6.00 -8.07 -24.36
N TRP A 21 4.78 -7.81 -24.87
CA TRP A 21 3.64 -7.40 -24.04
C TRP A 21 2.35 -8.26 -24.16
N ALA A 22 1.93 -9.07 -23.15
CA ALA A 22 0.60 -9.75 -23.04
C ALA A 22 -0.40 -8.98 -22.22
N LEU A 23 -1.70 -8.99 -22.59
CA LEU A 23 -2.84 -8.16 -22.14
C LEU A 23 -2.54 -6.78 -21.54
N GLU A 24 -1.32 -6.29 -21.59
CA GLU A 24 -0.91 -5.07 -20.96
C GLU A 24 -1.68 -3.88 -21.48
N PRO A 25 -1.74 -2.82 -20.67
CA PRO A 25 -2.50 -1.65 -21.03
C PRO A 25 -2.05 -1.21 -22.42
N PRO A 26 -3.00 -0.97 -23.35
CA PRO A 26 -2.64 -0.55 -24.69
C PRO A 26 -1.79 0.70 -24.58
N THR A 27 -0.68 0.77 -25.33
CA THR A 27 0.20 1.94 -25.26
C THR A 27 -0.59 3.22 -25.54
N ARG A 28 -0.08 4.37 -25.10
CA ARG A 28 -0.72 5.65 -25.39
C ARG A 28 -0.96 5.85 -26.88
N GLU A 29 -0.05 5.40 -27.74
CA GLU A 29 -0.24 5.43 -29.20
C GLU A 29 -1.37 4.50 -29.66
N MET A 30 -1.46 3.28 -29.11
CA MET A 30 -2.54 2.34 -29.41
C MET A 30 -3.91 2.90 -28.98
N ILE A 31 -4.01 3.46 -27.77
CA ILE A 31 -5.22 4.13 -27.29
C ILE A 31 -5.62 5.26 -28.23
N GLN A 32 -4.68 6.12 -28.62
CA GLN A 32 -4.96 7.22 -29.57
C GLN A 32 -5.42 6.70 -30.94
N LYS A 33 -4.81 5.61 -31.42
CA LYS A 33 -5.21 4.93 -32.66
C LYS A 33 -6.65 4.42 -32.54
N TYR A 34 -6.99 3.72 -31.46
CA TYR A 34 -8.34 3.17 -31.24
C TYR A 34 -9.40 4.25 -30.99
N LYS A 35 -9.02 5.37 -30.38
CA LYS A 35 -9.89 6.56 -30.29
C LYS A 35 -10.17 7.15 -31.67
N LYS A 36 -9.15 7.19 -32.54
CA LYS A 36 -9.26 7.75 -33.90
C LYS A 36 -10.06 6.86 -34.85
N ASP A 37 -9.90 5.54 -34.77
CA ASP A 37 -10.62 4.59 -35.62
C ASP A 37 -12.00 4.19 -35.06
N GLY A 38 -12.32 4.60 -33.82
CA GLY A 38 -13.61 4.37 -33.17
C GLY A 38 -13.77 3.00 -32.52
N THR A 39 -12.71 2.18 -32.46
CA THR A 39 -12.78 0.81 -31.93
C THR A 39 -12.53 0.69 -30.42
N LEU A 40 -12.06 1.77 -29.75
CA LEU A 40 -11.65 1.69 -28.34
C LEU A 40 -12.78 1.16 -27.42
N ALA A 41 -14.01 1.67 -27.56
CA ALA A 41 -15.11 1.28 -26.68
C ALA A 41 -15.46 -0.21 -26.81
N GLU A 42 -15.43 -0.76 -28.03
CA GLU A 42 -15.66 -2.19 -28.26
C GLU A 42 -14.52 -3.04 -27.68
N ARG A 43 -13.27 -2.60 -27.82
CA ARG A 43 -12.08 -3.26 -27.26
C ARG A 43 -12.14 -3.31 -25.73
N ILE A 44 -12.49 -2.20 -25.08
CA ILE A 44 -12.69 -2.14 -23.62
C ILE A 44 -13.80 -3.11 -23.19
N GLN A 45 -14.94 -3.11 -23.89
CA GLN A 45 -16.05 -4.03 -23.58
C GLN A 45 -15.64 -5.50 -23.74
N ARG A 46 -14.83 -5.81 -24.76
CA ARG A 46 -14.34 -7.17 -24.99
C ARG A 46 -13.32 -7.58 -23.92
N ALA A 47 -12.41 -6.69 -23.54
CA ALA A 47 -11.43 -6.95 -22.48
C ALA A 47 -12.15 -7.21 -21.14
N LYS A 48 -13.13 -6.36 -20.82
CA LYS A 48 -14.01 -6.52 -19.67
C LYS A 48 -14.76 -7.86 -19.67
N SER A 49 -15.09 -8.39 -20.85
CA SER A 49 -15.83 -9.67 -20.96
C SER A 49 -15.00 -10.90 -20.60
N TYR A 50 -13.66 -10.81 -20.66
CA TYR A 50 -12.78 -11.91 -20.23
C TYR A 50 -12.69 -12.02 -18.71
N GLY A 51 -12.83 -10.89 -18.00
CA GLY A 51 -12.84 -10.86 -16.54
C GLY A 51 -11.46 -10.94 -15.89
N ASN A 52 -10.37 -10.79 -16.62
CA ASN A 52 -9.00 -10.86 -16.08
C ASN A 52 -8.69 -9.74 -15.06
N TYR A 53 -9.41 -8.62 -15.10
CA TYR A 53 -9.36 -7.57 -14.06
C TYR A 53 -9.96 -7.98 -12.70
N LYS A 54 -10.56 -9.18 -12.60
CA LYS A 54 -11.16 -9.71 -11.38
C LYS A 54 -10.37 -10.87 -10.83
N MET A 55 -10.48 -11.05 -9.52
CA MET A 55 -10.08 -12.30 -8.90
C MET A 55 -11.03 -13.43 -9.30
N PRO A 56 -10.53 -14.68 -9.40
CA PRO A 56 -11.40 -15.83 -9.55
C PRO A 56 -12.38 -15.96 -8.37
N GLU A 57 -13.56 -16.49 -8.66
CA GLU A 57 -14.61 -16.71 -7.65
C GLU A 57 -14.08 -17.56 -6.49
N GLY A 58 -14.02 -16.98 -5.29
CA GLY A 58 -13.61 -17.66 -4.07
C GLY A 58 -12.15 -17.44 -3.63
N ALA A 59 -11.30 -16.84 -4.47
CA ALA A 59 -9.97 -16.39 -4.04
C ALA A 59 -10.06 -15.33 -2.93
N GLY A 60 -11.04 -14.41 -3.03
CA GLY A 60 -11.34 -13.44 -1.96
C GLY A 60 -11.81 -14.10 -0.65
N ALA A 61 -12.58 -15.19 -0.74
CA ALA A 61 -12.99 -15.96 0.44
C ALA A 61 -11.80 -16.68 1.09
N TYR A 62 -10.84 -17.16 0.31
CA TYR A 62 -9.62 -17.76 0.88
C TYR A 62 -8.72 -16.71 1.54
N LEU A 63 -8.56 -15.54 0.93
CA LEU A 63 -7.86 -14.43 1.57
C LEU A 63 -8.53 -14.02 2.89
N HIS A 64 -9.87 -14.02 2.96
CA HIS A 64 -10.64 -13.82 4.21
C HIS A 64 -10.09 -14.70 5.31
N TYR A 65 -10.10 -16.00 5.03
CA TYR A 65 -9.75 -17.02 5.97
C TYR A 65 -8.32 -16.82 6.45
N LYS A 66 -7.39 -16.50 5.54
CA LYS A 66 -5.99 -16.23 5.89
C LYS A 66 -5.83 -15.02 6.80
N LEU A 67 -6.47 -13.89 6.46
CA LEU A 67 -6.39 -12.66 7.25
C LEU A 67 -6.96 -12.85 8.65
N LEU A 68 -8.16 -13.44 8.77
CA LEU A 68 -8.75 -13.76 10.08
C LEU A 68 -7.85 -14.70 10.90
N LYS A 69 -7.35 -15.77 10.27
CA LYS A 69 -6.46 -16.72 10.92
C LYS A 69 -5.22 -16.02 11.49
N ALA A 70 -4.60 -15.15 10.69
CA ALA A 70 -3.39 -14.46 11.06
C ALA A 70 -3.64 -13.38 12.14
N VAL A 71 -4.77 -12.65 12.08
CA VAL A 71 -5.16 -11.70 13.13
C VAL A 71 -5.46 -12.40 14.45
N TYR A 72 -6.23 -13.50 14.44
CA TYR A 72 -6.50 -14.26 15.66
C TYR A 72 -5.23 -14.83 16.28
N LYS A 73 -4.26 -15.25 15.46
CA LYS A 73 -2.92 -15.65 15.92
C LYS A 73 -2.17 -14.49 16.57
N ALA A 74 -2.16 -13.31 15.94
CA ALA A 74 -1.49 -12.11 16.47
C ALA A 74 -2.07 -11.63 17.80
N LYS A 75 -3.41 -11.73 17.98
CA LYS A 75 -4.10 -11.35 19.22
C LYS A 75 -4.14 -12.44 20.29
N GLY A 76 -3.65 -13.65 20.01
CA GLY A 76 -3.75 -14.78 20.94
C GLY A 76 -5.18 -15.34 21.13
N GLU A 77 -6.08 -15.12 20.18
CA GLU A 77 -7.50 -15.52 20.25
C GLU A 77 -7.71 -17.01 19.87
N THR A 78 -7.19 -17.90 20.72
CA THR A 78 -7.14 -19.35 20.45
C THR A 78 -8.49 -20.02 20.19
N ASP A 79 -9.58 -19.57 20.83
CA ASP A 79 -10.91 -20.16 20.64
C ASP A 79 -11.54 -19.80 19.29
N LYS A 80 -11.31 -18.58 18.77
CA LYS A 80 -11.79 -18.20 17.45
C LYS A 80 -11.02 -18.92 16.35
N LEU A 81 -9.71 -19.07 16.53
CA LEU A 81 -8.84 -19.81 15.61
C LEU A 81 -9.30 -21.26 15.41
N LYS A 82 -9.70 -21.96 16.48
CA LYS A 82 -10.21 -23.34 16.41
C LYS A 82 -11.53 -23.47 15.64
N ASN A 83 -12.35 -22.42 15.66
CA ASN A 83 -13.67 -22.42 15.05
C ASN A 83 -13.68 -21.83 13.63
N LEU A 84 -12.55 -21.29 13.16
CA LEU A 84 -12.42 -20.71 11.83
C LEU A 84 -12.42 -21.82 10.76
N LYS A 85 -13.37 -21.73 9.81
CA LYS A 85 -13.51 -22.72 8.74
C LYS A 85 -12.75 -22.29 7.49
N THR A 86 -12.00 -23.22 6.90
CA THR A 86 -11.35 -23.01 5.60
C THR A 86 -12.40 -23.07 4.48
N PRO A 87 -12.37 -22.15 3.50
CA PRO A 87 -13.19 -22.24 2.30
C PRO A 87 -12.87 -23.49 1.46
N PRO A 88 -13.80 -23.97 0.60
CA PRO A 88 -13.54 -25.08 -0.31
C PRO A 88 -12.35 -24.83 -1.23
N LEU A 89 -11.56 -25.87 -1.53
CA LEU A 89 -10.36 -25.78 -2.37
C LEU A 89 -10.67 -25.60 -3.87
N GLY A 90 -11.76 -26.21 -4.38
CA GLY A 90 -12.18 -26.14 -5.79
C GLY A 90 -12.72 -24.77 -6.25
N TRP A 91 -12.32 -23.71 -5.56
CA TRP A 91 -12.57 -22.31 -5.92
C TRP A 91 -11.31 -21.64 -6.50
N ARG A 92 -10.25 -22.41 -6.72
CA ARG A 92 -9.01 -21.97 -7.39
C ARG A 92 -8.92 -22.67 -8.75
N ASN A 93 -8.43 -21.97 -9.77
CA ASN A 93 -8.30 -22.52 -11.13
C ASN A 93 -7.14 -23.51 -11.23
N MET A 94 -5.95 -23.10 -10.79
CA MET A 94 -4.75 -23.93 -10.79
C MET A 94 -4.10 -23.91 -9.39
N PRO A 95 -3.54 -25.04 -8.91
CA PRO A 95 -2.83 -25.05 -7.64
C PRO A 95 -1.69 -24.02 -7.61
N THR A 96 -1.56 -23.30 -6.50
CA THR A 96 -0.57 -22.21 -6.36
C THR A 96 0.76 -22.65 -5.76
N THR A 97 0.86 -23.90 -5.32
CA THR A 97 2.05 -24.50 -4.70
C THR A 97 2.16 -25.97 -5.04
N GLY A 98 3.37 -26.53 -4.93
CA GLY A 98 3.67 -27.94 -5.23
C GLY A 98 4.17 -28.13 -6.66
N ASP A 99 4.22 -29.39 -7.09
CA ASP A 99 4.53 -29.78 -8.45
C ASP A 99 3.24 -29.71 -9.28
N VAL A 100 3.20 -28.79 -10.25
CA VAL A 100 2.01 -28.53 -11.06
C VAL A 100 2.35 -28.76 -12.53
N ASN A 101 1.66 -29.72 -13.14
CA ASN A 101 1.77 -30.03 -14.56
C ASN A 101 0.87 -29.09 -15.36
N VAL A 102 1.47 -28.34 -16.30
CA VAL A 102 0.81 -27.44 -17.23
C VAL A 102 1.00 -27.96 -18.65
N LEU A 103 -0.04 -27.86 -19.48
CA LEU A 103 0.01 -28.23 -20.88
C LEU A 103 0.21 -27.01 -21.77
N ILE A 104 1.22 -27.03 -22.64
CA ILE A 104 1.37 -26.04 -23.71
C ILE A 104 1.20 -26.72 -25.05
N ILE A 105 0.41 -26.14 -25.95
CA ILE A 105 0.23 -26.62 -27.31
C ILE A 105 0.56 -25.50 -28.29
N CYS A 106 1.55 -25.75 -29.15
CA CYS A 106 1.89 -24.84 -30.23
C CYS A 106 1.08 -25.18 -31.49
N VAL A 107 0.57 -24.19 -32.21
CA VAL A 107 -0.29 -24.39 -33.38
C VAL A 107 0.09 -23.45 -34.53
N GLU A 108 0.06 -23.97 -35.76
CA GLU A 108 0.37 -23.21 -36.96
C GLU A 108 -0.68 -23.43 -38.05
N PHE A 109 -0.65 -22.56 -39.07
CA PHE A 109 -1.66 -22.52 -40.13
C PHE A 109 -1.01 -22.57 -41.50
N GLN A 110 -1.75 -22.94 -42.55
CA GLN A 110 -1.19 -23.01 -43.91
C GLN A 110 -0.61 -21.67 -44.40
N ASP A 111 -1.21 -20.57 -43.95
CA ASP A 111 -0.82 -19.19 -44.27
C ASP A 111 0.13 -18.56 -43.24
N TYR A 112 0.27 -19.17 -42.07
CA TYR A 112 1.11 -18.68 -40.97
C TYR A 112 1.92 -19.84 -40.34
N PRO A 113 3.10 -20.17 -40.91
CA PRO A 113 4.03 -21.11 -40.29
C PRO A 113 4.71 -20.50 -39.08
N HIS A 114 5.16 -21.34 -38.14
CA HIS A 114 5.94 -20.91 -36.98
C HIS A 114 7.34 -20.39 -37.34
N TYR A 115 7.97 -19.64 -36.42
CA TYR A 115 9.38 -19.24 -36.52
C TYR A 115 10.31 -20.02 -35.60
N THR A 116 9.83 -20.39 -34.42
CA THR A 116 10.60 -20.93 -33.31
C THR A 116 10.52 -22.43 -33.31
N ASP A 117 11.69 -23.08 -33.29
CA ASP A 117 11.75 -24.52 -33.11
C ASP A 117 11.08 -24.94 -31.79
N ILE A 118 10.35 -26.05 -31.82
CA ILE A 118 9.58 -26.49 -30.65
C ILE A 118 10.48 -26.78 -29.44
N ASP A 119 11.72 -27.22 -29.63
CA ASP A 119 12.65 -27.47 -28.52
C ASP A 119 13.11 -26.16 -27.87
N THR A 120 13.19 -25.07 -28.62
CA THR A 120 13.39 -23.72 -28.06
C THR A 120 12.21 -23.32 -27.20
N VAL A 121 10.97 -23.54 -27.66
CA VAL A 121 9.77 -23.29 -26.83
C VAL A 121 9.80 -24.15 -25.58
N ARG A 122 10.09 -25.45 -25.67
CA ARG A 122 10.24 -26.35 -24.50
C ARG A 122 11.26 -25.82 -23.50
N ASN A 123 12.42 -25.39 -23.96
CA ASN A 123 13.46 -24.86 -23.10
C ASN A 123 13.07 -23.53 -22.43
N LYS A 124 12.36 -22.65 -23.14
CA LYS A 124 11.85 -21.36 -22.61
C LYS A 124 10.55 -21.48 -21.81
N VAL A 125 9.89 -22.64 -21.80
CA VAL A 125 8.75 -22.88 -20.89
C VAL A 125 9.24 -23.63 -19.64
N PHE A 126 9.67 -24.89 -19.80
CA PHE A 126 9.97 -25.78 -18.66
C PHE A 126 11.47 -26.06 -18.46
N GLY A 127 12.32 -25.56 -19.36
CA GLY A 127 13.78 -25.70 -19.25
C GLY A 127 14.44 -24.51 -18.56
N ASN A 128 15.75 -24.39 -18.76
CA ASN A 128 16.57 -23.31 -18.19
C ASN A 128 16.48 -22.00 -18.97
N GLY A 129 15.78 -21.98 -20.11
CA GLY A 129 15.68 -20.80 -20.93
C GLY A 129 16.98 -20.36 -21.59
N ASN A 130 16.99 -19.12 -22.07
CA ASN A 130 18.18 -18.41 -22.53
C ASN A 130 18.68 -17.46 -21.41
N PRO A 131 19.88 -17.66 -20.84
CA PRO A 131 20.40 -16.80 -19.77
C PRO A 131 20.48 -15.30 -20.12
N ASP A 132 20.60 -14.95 -21.41
CA ASP A 132 20.62 -13.55 -21.86
C ASP A 132 19.23 -12.87 -21.74
N GLU A 133 18.17 -13.65 -21.56
CA GLU A 133 16.78 -13.20 -21.36
C GLU A 133 16.39 -13.19 -19.87
N TYR A 134 17.33 -13.47 -18.96
CA TYR A 134 17.07 -13.40 -17.52
C TYR A 134 16.56 -12.00 -17.13
N PRO A 135 15.48 -11.89 -16.35
CA PRO A 135 14.90 -12.94 -15.51
C PRO A 135 13.62 -13.59 -16.09
N TYR A 136 13.45 -13.56 -17.39
CA TYR A 136 12.29 -14.16 -18.07
C TYR A 136 12.71 -15.23 -19.06
N GLU A 137 13.83 -15.87 -18.77
CA GLU A 137 14.42 -16.89 -19.60
C GLU A 137 13.52 -18.12 -19.73
N SER A 138 12.78 -18.45 -18.67
CA SER A 138 11.74 -19.47 -18.71
C SER A 138 10.58 -19.25 -17.74
N LEU A 139 9.40 -19.79 -18.10
CA LEU A 139 8.23 -19.82 -17.21
C LEU A 139 8.56 -20.52 -15.88
N HIS A 140 9.18 -21.70 -15.95
CA HIS A 140 9.56 -22.48 -14.78
C HIS A 140 10.48 -21.71 -13.83
N ASN A 141 11.57 -21.13 -14.35
CA ASN A 141 12.54 -20.43 -13.53
C ASN A 141 11.97 -19.15 -12.91
N TYR A 142 11.18 -18.38 -13.67
CA TYR A 142 10.52 -17.17 -13.15
C TYR A 142 9.65 -17.48 -11.94
N TYR A 143 8.76 -18.48 -12.05
CA TYR A 143 7.83 -18.85 -10.97
C TYR A 143 8.53 -19.57 -9.81
N ASN A 144 9.60 -20.32 -10.08
CA ASN A 144 10.40 -20.91 -9.03
C ASN A 144 11.02 -19.82 -8.12
N ARG A 145 11.58 -18.76 -8.72
CA ARG A 145 12.08 -17.59 -7.98
C ARG A 145 10.96 -16.84 -7.26
N ALA A 146 9.91 -16.44 -7.99
CA ALA A 146 8.81 -15.64 -7.46
C ALA A 146 8.15 -16.29 -6.23
N SER A 147 8.04 -17.63 -6.24
CA SER A 147 7.39 -18.43 -5.20
C SER A 147 8.32 -18.92 -4.08
N TYR A 148 9.62 -18.59 -4.12
CA TYR A 148 10.63 -19.12 -3.19
C TYR A 148 10.71 -20.66 -3.22
N GLY A 149 10.58 -21.24 -4.41
CA GLY A 149 10.56 -22.69 -4.62
C GLY A 149 9.30 -23.40 -4.13
N LYS A 150 8.24 -22.67 -3.76
CA LYS A 150 6.96 -23.27 -3.34
C LYS A 150 6.12 -23.75 -4.51
N LEU A 151 6.30 -23.21 -5.69
CA LEU A 151 5.63 -23.63 -6.92
C LEU A 151 6.68 -24.14 -7.91
N ASN A 152 6.49 -25.37 -8.36
CA ASN A 152 7.28 -26.01 -9.39
C ASN A 152 6.38 -26.28 -10.61
N LEU A 153 6.44 -25.38 -11.60
CA LEU A 153 5.72 -25.56 -12.87
C LEU A 153 6.52 -26.48 -13.78
N GLN A 154 5.89 -27.55 -14.22
CA GLN A 154 6.45 -28.54 -15.14
C GLN A 154 5.36 -28.99 -16.12
N GLY A 155 5.69 -29.88 -17.06
CA GLY A 155 4.69 -30.43 -17.98
C GLY A 155 5.25 -30.63 -19.38
N ASP A 156 4.40 -30.49 -20.38
CA ASP A 156 4.76 -30.77 -21.77
C ASP A 156 4.43 -29.60 -22.69
N VAL A 157 5.31 -29.40 -23.66
CA VAL A 157 5.03 -28.58 -24.83
C VAL A 157 4.85 -29.51 -26.03
N LEU A 158 3.60 -29.61 -26.48
CA LEU A 158 3.23 -30.35 -27.67
C LEU A 158 3.56 -29.53 -28.91
N GLY A 159 3.96 -30.23 -29.98
CA GLY A 159 4.53 -29.65 -31.19
C GLY A 159 3.58 -28.75 -31.98
N TRP A 160 4.12 -28.09 -33.00
CA TRP A 160 3.36 -27.28 -33.94
C TRP A 160 2.32 -28.12 -34.67
N TYR A 161 1.10 -28.13 -34.13
CA TYR A 161 -0.04 -28.72 -34.81
C TYR A 161 -0.33 -27.89 -36.06
N GLN A 162 -0.17 -28.51 -37.22
CA GLN A 162 -0.44 -27.87 -38.50
C GLN A 162 -1.93 -27.99 -38.84
N ALA A 163 -2.67 -26.88 -38.72
CA ALA A 163 -4.05 -26.82 -39.19
C ALA A 163 -4.11 -27.08 -40.71
N PRO A 164 -5.06 -27.89 -41.20
CA PRO A 164 -5.17 -28.23 -42.62
C PRO A 164 -5.80 -27.11 -43.46
N TYR A 165 -5.93 -25.90 -42.90
CA TYR A 165 -6.55 -24.73 -43.49
C TYR A 165 -5.84 -23.43 -43.08
N ASN A 166 -6.21 -22.33 -43.74
CA ASN A 166 -5.75 -20.99 -43.40
C ASN A 166 -6.41 -20.48 -42.11
N ARG A 167 -5.71 -19.64 -41.37
CA ARG A 167 -6.15 -19.10 -40.07
C ARG A 167 -7.47 -18.33 -40.14
N ASP A 168 -7.79 -17.73 -41.27
CA ASP A 168 -9.03 -16.98 -41.50
C ASP A 168 -10.30 -17.84 -41.52
N GLN A 169 -10.17 -19.17 -41.63
CA GLN A 169 -11.28 -20.10 -41.55
C GLN A 169 -11.75 -20.34 -40.11
N ILE A 170 -10.94 -19.97 -39.10
CA ILE A 170 -11.36 -19.99 -37.70
C ILE A 170 -12.32 -18.82 -37.48
N GLN A 171 -13.53 -19.15 -37.05
CA GLN A 171 -14.49 -18.13 -36.65
C GLN A 171 -13.95 -17.37 -35.43
N LYS A 172 -13.75 -16.05 -35.59
CA LYS A 172 -13.17 -15.16 -34.57
C LYS A 172 -14.14 -14.84 -33.42
N ASN A 173 -14.63 -15.88 -32.74
CA ASN A 173 -15.47 -15.79 -31.54
C ASN A 173 -15.26 -17.02 -30.64
N ASN A 174 -15.93 -17.07 -29.49
CA ASN A 174 -15.74 -18.17 -28.53
C ASN A 174 -15.97 -19.55 -29.15
N THR A 175 -17.07 -19.72 -29.90
CA THR A 175 -17.41 -21.00 -30.52
C THR A 175 -16.35 -21.47 -31.52
N GLY A 176 -15.84 -20.58 -32.38
CA GLY A 176 -14.79 -20.94 -33.33
C GLY A 176 -13.47 -21.31 -32.65
N ARG A 177 -13.09 -20.54 -31.61
CA ARG A 177 -11.91 -20.82 -30.79
C ARG A 177 -12.00 -22.17 -30.09
N GLU A 178 -13.12 -22.47 -29.43
CA GLU A 178 -13.30 -23.75 -28.75
C GLU A 178 -13.38 -24.92 -29.72
N ASN A 179 -14.01 -24.76 -30.89
CA ASN A 179 -14.01 -25.81 -31.92
C ASN A 179 -12.61 -26.13 -32.42
N PHE A 180 -11.77 -25.10 -32.62
CA PHE A 180 -10.38 -25.29 -32.98
C PHE A 180 -9.58 -25.98 -31.87
N ILE A 181 -9.78 -25.58 -30.60
CA ILE A 181 -9.16 -26.26 -29.46
C ILE A 181 -9.56 -27.73 -29.40
N LYS A 182 -10.85 -28.06 -29.61
CA LYS A 182 -11.31 -29.47 -29.65
C LYS A 182 -10.62 -30.27 -30.73
N GLU A 183 -10.47 -29.70 -31.93
CA GLU A 183 -9.76 -30.33 -33.05
C GLU A 183 -8.30 -30.66 -32.67
N VAL A 184 -7.60 -29.71 -32.04
CA VAL A 184 -6.21 -29.88 -31.58
C VAL A 184 -6.11 -30.95 -30.49
N PHE A 185 -6.99 -30.92 -29.50
CA PHE A 185 -7.00 -31.90 -28.42
C PHE A 185 -7.33 -33.31 -28.94
N GLN A 186 -8.32 -33.45 -29.83
CA GLN A 186 -8.65 -34.74 -30.46
C GLN A 186 -7.48 -35.30 -31.25
N TYR A 187 -6.76 -34.46 -32.00
CA TYR A 187 -5.57 -34.89 -32.72
C TYR A 187 -4.53 -35.52 -31.78
N TYR A 188 -4.24 -34.86 -30.66
CA TYR A 188 -3.25 -35.34 -29.69
C TYR A 188 -3.75 -36.53 -28.85
N ASP A 189 -5.04 -36.61 -28.57
CA ASP A 189 -5.70 -37.78 -27.96
C ASP A 189 -5.52 -39.03 -28.85
N GLU A 190 -5.72 -38.88 -30.16
CA GLU A 190 -5.46 -39.94 -31.15
C GLU A 190 -3.98 -40.32 -31.25
N GLN A 191 -3.05 -39.41 -30.92
CA GLN A 191 -1.62 -39.72 -30.80
C GLN A 191 -1.26 -40.39 -29.46
N GLY A 192 -2.22 -40.55 -28.55
CA GLY A 192 -2.02 -41.18 -27.24
C GLY A 192 -1.42 -40.26 -26.17
N VAL A 193 -1.60 -38.95 -26.29
CA VAL A 193 -1.30 -38.02 -25.19
C VAL A 193 -2.30 -38.25 -24.07
N ASP A 194 -1.81 -38.56 -22.87
CA ASP A 194 -2.64 -38.64 -21.65
C ASP A 194 -2.86 -37.25 -21.06
N PHE A 195 -4.08 -36.75 -21.16
CA PHE A 195 -4.48 -35.44 -20.65
C PHE A 195 -4.87 -35.44 -19.17
N SER A 196 -5.13 -36.61 -18.58
CA SER A 196 -5.53 -36.70 -17.17
C SER A 196 -4.44 -36.23 -16.20
N LYS A 197 -3.17 -36.20 -16.64
CA LYS A 197 -2.03 -35.73 -15.84
C LYS A 197 -2.01 -34.22 -15.54
N TYR A 198 -2.86 -33.45 -16.23
CA TYR A 198 -2.99 -32.00 -16.04
C TYR A 198 -4.18 -31.62 -15.14
N ASP A 199 -4.88 -32.61 -14.59
CA ASP A 199 -5.81 -32.48 -13.46
C ASP A 199 -5.01 -32.69 -12.16
N ASN A 200 -4.37 -31.61 -11.69
CA ASN A 200 -3.39 -31.66 -10.61
C ASN A 200 -4.06 -31.81 -9.23
N ASP A 201 -5.33 -31.43 -9.09
CA ASP A 201 -6.07 -31.53 -7.83
C ASP A 201 -7.14 -32.63 -7.81
N GLY A 202 -7.38 -33.30 -8.94
CA GLY A 202 -8.28 -34.44 -9.09
C GLY A 202 -9.76 -34.07 -9.14
N ASP A 203 -10.08 -32.83 -9.52
CA ASP A 203 -11.47 -32.35 -9.63
C ASP A 203 -12.18 -32.78 -10.92
N GLY A 204 -11.46 -33.44 -11.84
CA GLY A 204 -11.96 -33.89 -13.13
C GLY A 204 -11.79 -32.86 -14.26
N LYS A 205 -10.91 -31.87 -14.08
CA LYS A 205 -10.64 -30.81 -15.03
C LYS A 205 -9.13 -30.62 -15.24
N ILE A 206 -8.72 -30.33 -16.47
CA ILE A 206 -7.37 -29.80 -16.74
C ILE A 206 -7.31 -28.40 -16.11
N ASP A 207 -6.44 -28.18 -15.13
CA ASP A 207 -6.36 -26.93 -14.38
C ASP A 207 -6.06 -25.73 -15.30
N TYR A 208 -5.02 -25.89 -16.12
CA TYR A 208 -4.53 -24.87 -17.03
C TYR A 208 -3.82 -25.46 -18.26
N PHE A 209 -4.09 -24.87 -19.42
CA PHE A 209 -3.30 -25.09 -20.63
C PHE A 209 -3.09 -23.78 -21.41
N ALA A 210 -2.11 -23.73 -22.30
CA ALA A 210 -1.90 -22.59 -23.19
C ALA A 210 -1.90 -23.02 -24.66
N ILE A 211 -2.56 -22.23 -25.50
CA ILE A 211 -2.44 -22.33 -26.96
C ILE A 211 -1.53 -21.21 -27.45
N ILE A 212 -0.35 -21.58 -27.95
CA ILE A 212 0.60 -20.66 -28.58
C ILE A 212 0.43 -20.77 -30.10
N TRP A 213 -0.09 -19.72 -30.73
CA TRP A 213 -0.39 -19.72 -32.15
C TRP A 213 0.63 -18.93 -32.98
N ALA A 214 0.94 -19.42 -34.18
CA ALA A 214 1.71 -18.69 -35.17
C ALA A 214 0.86 -17.64 -35.91
N GLY A 215 1.50 -16.57 -36.39
CA GLY A 215 0.85 -15.49 -37.12
C GLY A 215 0.85 -14.13 -36.38
N PRO A 216 0.39 -13.05 -37.05
CA PRO A 216 0.33 -11.71 -36.44
C PRO A 216 -0.79 -11.59 -35.40
N HIS A 217 -0.56 -10.80 -34.37
CA HIS A 217 -1.64 -10.30 -33.49
C HIS A 217 -2.45 -9.18 -34.18
N GLU A 218 -3.68 -8.94 -33.75
CA GLU A 218 -4.59 -7.93 -34.34
C GLU A 218 -4.81 -6.70 -33.44
N GLY A 219 -4.00 -6.58 -32.38
CA GLY A 219 -3.98 -5.46 -31.44
C GLY A 219 -4.81 -5.72 -30.18
N TRP A 220 -4.68 -4.82 -29.19
CA TRP A 220 -5.20 -5.02 -27.84
C TRP A 220 -6.69 -5.37 -27.81
N SER A 221 -7.03 -6.45 -27.10
CA SER A 221 -8.39 -6.97 -26.99
C SER A 221 -9.02 -7.37 -28.35
N ASP A 222 -8.20 -7.82 -29.31
CA ASP A 222 -8.70 -8.55 -30.48
C ASP A 222 -8.74 -10.07 -30.24
N PHE A 223 -9.28 -10.84 -31.19
CA PHE A 223 -9.35 -12.30 -31.12
C PHE A 223 -7.96 -12.96 -31.07
N TRP A 224 -7.01 -12.45 -31.87
CA TRP A 224 -5.60 -12.88 -31.89
C TRP A 224 -4.75 -12.01 -30.95
N TRP A 225 -5.25 -11.70 -29.76
CA TRP A 225 -4.49 -11.05 -28.68
C TRP A 225 -4.30 -12.04 -27.53
N GLY A 226 -3.30 -11.80 -26.67
CA GLY A 226 -3.02 -12.57 -25.46
C GLY A 226 -4.12 -12.37 -24.42
N TYR A 227 -4.75 -13.43 -23.95
CA TYR A 227 -5.65 -13.40 -22.79
C TYR A 227 -5.87 -14.78 -22.19
N MET A 228 -6.28 -14.81 -20.93
CA MET A 228 -6.73 -16.00 -20.21
C MET A 228 -8.25 -16.04 -20.13
N THR A 229 -8.84 -17.21 -20.38
CA THR A 229 -10.28 -17.43 -20.25
C THR A 229 -10.56 -18.87 -19.83
N THR A 230 -11.85 -19.24 -19.75
CA THR A 230 -12.26 -20.61 -19.39
C THR A 230 -12.94 -21.28 -20.57
N PHE A 231 -12.63 -22.54 -20.80
CA PHE A 231 -13.31 -23.37 -21.78
C PHE A 231 -14.75 -23.67 -21.31
N GLN A 232 -15.75 -23.29 -22.11
CA GLN A 232 -17.15 -23.30 -21.67
C GLN A 232 -17.84 -24.64 -21.89
N ASP A 233 -17.46 -25.39 -22.92
CA ASP A 233 -18.05 -26.70 -23.19
C ASP A 233 -17.52 -27.77 -22.23
N THR A 234 -18.22 -27.95 -21.11
CA THR A 234 -17.91 -28.96 -20.09
C THR A 234 -18.25 -30.39 -20.51
N ASP A 235 -19.00 -30.59 -21.60
CA ASP A 235 -19.37 -31.92 -22.09
C ASP A 235 -18.24 -32.55 -22.92
N PHE A 236 -17.36 -31.72 -23.50
CA PHE A 236 -16.16 -32.19 -24.17
C PHE A 236 -15.14 -32.70 -23.16
N LYS A 237 -14.73 -33.96 -23.32
CA LYS A 237 -13.78 -34.64 -22.45
C LYS A 237 -12.73 -35.39 -23.25
N VAL A 238 -11.51 -35.38 -22.74
CA VAL A 238 -10.37 -36.20 -23.16
C VAL A 238 -9.88 -36.95 -21.92
N ASP A 239 -9.58 -38.24 -22.04
CA ASP A 239 -9.14 -39.09 -20.91
C ASP A 239 -10.00 -38.97 -19.62
N GLY A 240 -11.30 -38.69 -19.77
CA GLY A 240 -12.23 -38.55 -18.64
C GLY A 240 -12.24 -37.19 -17.94
N VAL A 241 -11.33 -36.28 -18.28
CA VAL A 241 -11.25 -34.91 -17.76
C VAL A 241 -11.85 -33.89 -18.73
N SER A 242 -12.41 -32.81 -18.19
CA SER A 242 -12.88 -31.65 -18.98
C SER A 242 -11.79 -30.59 -19.09
N LEU A 243 -11.93 -29.63 -20.01
CA LEU A 243 -10.95 -28.56 -20.20
C LEU A 243 -11.24 -27.39 -19.24
N GLY A 244 -10.20 -26.82 -18.63
CA GLY A 244 -10.32 -25.73 -17.67
C GLY A 244 -9.93 -24.34 -18.17
N GLY A 245 -9.21 -23.62 -17.32
CA GLY A 245 -8.67 -22.31 -17.67
C GLY A 245 -7.64 -22.46 -18.76
N TYR A 246 -7.55 -21.50 -19.68
CA TYR A 246 -6.49 -21.51 -20.67
C TYR A 246 -6.12 -20.12 -21.14
N SER A 247 -4.88 -19.98 -21.61
CA SER A 247 -4.44 -18.79 -22.32
C SER A 247 -4.37 -19.01 -23.82
N TRP A 248 -4.63 -17.93 -24.54
CA TRP A 248 -4.61 -17.87 -25.99
C TRP A 248 -3.66 -16.76 -26.41
N GLN A 249 -2.52 -17.11 -27.00
CA GLN A 249 -1.45 -16.13 -27.18
C GLN A 249 -0.55 -16.41 -28.38
N TRP A 250 0.12 -15.38 -28.86
CA TRP A 250 1.03 -15.51 -30.00
C TRP A 250 2.31 -16.24 -29.61
N GLU A 251 2.91 -16.85 -30.61
CA GLU A 251 4.32 -17.23 -30.60
C GLU A 251 5.22 -15.98 -30.55
N ASN A 252 4.95 -15.02 -31.42
CA ASN A 252 5.83 -13.89 -31.62
C ASN A 252 5.05 -12.60 -31.85
N TYR A 253 5.38 -11.56 -31.07
CA TYR A 253 4.71 -10.27 -31.16
C TYR A 253 4.98 -9.57 -32.50
N TYR A 254 6.20 -9.70 -33.03
CA TYR A 254 6.63 -9.06 -34.27
C TYR A 254 6.41 -9.96 -35.48
N TYR A 255 5.37 -10.79 -35.51
CA TYR A 255 5.11 -11.67 -36.64
C TYR A 255 4.37 -10.92 -37.78
N PRO A 256 4.78 -11.04 -39.07
CA PRO A 256 6.14 -11.34 -39.50
C PRO A 256 7.04 -10.13 -39.18
N ASP A 257 8.34 -10.34 -39.05
CA ASP A 257 9.27 -9.28 -38.63
C ASP A 257 9.05 -8.01 -39.48
N PRO A 258 8.76 -6.85 -38.87
CA PRO A 258 8.47 -5.64 -39.61
C PRO A 258 9.70 -5.05 -40.33
N TYR A 259 10.91 -5.50 -39.97
CA TYR A 259 12.19 -5.03 -40.49
C TYR A 259 12.90 -6.04 -41.40
N ASP A 260 12.73 -7.35 -41.17
CA ASP A 260 13.21 -8.41 -42.07
C ASP A 260 12.24 -9.60 -42.15
N PRO A 261 11.39 -9.69 -43.18
CA PRO A 261 10.42 -10.78 -43.31
C PRO A 261 11.03 -12.20 -43.42
N ASN A 262 12.36 -12.33 -43.49
CA ASN A 262 13.09 -13.60 -43.41
C ASN A 262 13.88 -13.78 -42.10
N ALA A 263 13.69 -12.90 -41.11
CA ALA A 263 14.33 -13.01 -39.81
C ALA A 263 14.01 -14.37 -39.20
N THR A 264 15.06 -15.07 -38.79
CA THR A 264 14.99 -16.36 -38.10
C THR A 264 15.30 -16.22 -36.61
N ASP A 265 15.53 -14.98 -36.19
CA ASP A 265 16.16 -14.57 -34.94
C ASP A 265 15.18 -13.82 -34.02
N ILE A 266 13.90 -13.71 -34.41
CA ILE A 266 12.83 -13.40 -33.46
C ILE A 266 12.27 -14.73 -32.93
N GLU A 267 12.81 -15.17 -31.80
CA GLU A 267 12.33 -16.37 -31.11
C GLU A 267 11.17 -16.06 -30.15
N TYR A 268 10.39 -17.09 -29.82
CA TYR A 268 9.43 -17.07 -28.72
C TYR A 268 10.04 -16.52 -27.42
N THR A 269 9.26 -15.74 -26.68
CA THR A 269 9.58 -15.33 -25.31
C THR A 269 8.42 -15.67 -24.38
N PRO A 270 8.70 -16.11 -23.13
CA PRO A 270 7.66 -16.55 -22.22
C PRO A 270 6.99 -15.42 -21.45
N HIS A 271 7.34 -14.14 -21.63
CA HIS A 271 6.74 -12.99 -20.89
C HIS A 271 5.22 -13.05 -20.84
N VAL A 272 4.63 -13.27 -22.00
CA VAL A 272 3.19 -13.33 -22.18
C VAL A 272 2.62 -14.51 -21.40
N LEU A 273 3.24 -15.68 -21.55
CA LEU A 273 2.84 -16.88 -20.82
C LEU A 273 3.01 -16.71 -19.31
N ILE A 274 4.04 -16.00 -18.84
CA ILE A 274 4.25 -15.70 -17.43
C ILE A 274 3.06 -14.89 -16.89
N HIS A 275 2.70 -13.78 -17.54
CA HIS A 275 1.54 -12.98 -17.14
C HIS A 275 0.24 -13.80 -17.09
N GLU A 276 -0.07 -14.53 -18.17
CA GLU A 276 -1.31 -15.30 -18.27
C GLU A 276 -1.37 -16.46 -17.26
N THR A 277 -0.20 -17.01 -16.88
CA THR A 277 -0.10 -17.99 -15.80
C THR A 277 -0.43 -17.36 -14.44
N GLY A 278 -0.19 -16.06 -14.26
CA GLY A 278 -0.64 -15.31 -13.09
C GLY A 278 -2.16 -15.35 -12.93
N HIS A 279 -2.92 -15.20 -14.02
CA HIS A 279 -4.37 -15.39 -14.01
C HIS A 279 -4.80 -16.83 -13.72
N ALA A 280 -4.07 -17.82 -14.26
CA ALA A 280 -4.33 -19.23 -13.95
C ALA A 280 -4.15 -19.53 -12.45
N LEU A 281 -3.14 -18.91 -11.81
CA LEU A 281 -2.91 -18.96 -10.37
C LEU A 281 -3.93 -18.15 -9.55
N GLY A 282 -4.64 -17.23 -10.21
CA GLY A 282 -5.75 -16.48 -9.66
C GLY A 282 -5.44 -15.04 -9.27
N LEU A 283 -4.46 -14.41 -9.90
CA LEU A 283 -4.22 -12.98 -9.79
C LEU A 283 -5.07 -12.19 -10.80
N PRO A 284 -5.56 -10.99 -10.44
CA PRO A 284 -6.22 -10.10 -11.38
C PRO A 284 -5.18 -9.22 -12.08
N ASP A 285 -5.59 -8.57 -13.16
CA ASP A 285 -4.82 -7.45 -13.68
C ASP A 285 -4.86 -6.26 -12.72
N TYR A 286 -3.70 -5.62 -12.58
CA TYR A 286 -3.54 -4.40 -11.79
C TYR A 286 -3.46 -3.13 -12.64
N TYR A 287 -3.38 -3.24 -13.97
CA TYR A 287 -3.47 -2.08 -14.86
C TYR A 287 -4.93 -1.62 -15.07
N ASP A 288 -5.07 -0.39 -15.56
CA ASP A 288 -6.36 0.24 -15.83
C ASP A 288 -6.83 -0.01 -17.27
N TYR A 289 -7.95 -0.72 -17.41
CA TYR A 289 -8.58 -1.01 -18.70
C TYR A 289 -9.36 0.19 -19.25
N ASP A 290 -9.82 1.11 -18.40
CA ASP A 290 -10.72 2.20 -18.75
C ASP A 290 -10.48 3.44 -17.88
N ASP A 291 -9.55 4.27 -18.36
CA ASP A 291 -9.12 5.53 -17.74
C ASP A 291 -10.21 6.61 -17.63
N SER A 292 -11.44 6.31 -18.07
CA SER A 292 -12.61 7.16 -17.96
C SER A 292 -13.55 6.80 -16.80
N VAL A 293 -13.36 5.64 -16.16
CA VAL A 293 -14.24 5.13 -15.09
C VAL A 293 -13.48 4.98 -13.77
N GLY A 294 -12.43 4.16 -13.78
CA GLY A 294 -11.70 3.78 -12.58
C GLY A 294 -10.52 4.71 -12.24
N PRO A 295 -9.80 4.39 -11.15
CA PRO A 295 -8.57 5.06 -10.79
C PRO A 295 -7.46 4.77 -11.82
N LYS A 296 -6.73 5.82 -12.19
CA LYS A 296 -5.78 5.80 -13.30
C LYS A 296 -4.49 5.06 -12.97
N GLY A 297 -3.88 4.49 -14.01
CA GLY A 297 -2.47 4.06 -14.04
C GLY A 297 -2.12 2.79 -13.29
N GLY A 298 -3.10 2.08 -12.73
CA GLY A 298 -2.86 0.78 -12.08
C GLY A 298 -1.88 0.87 -10.90
N VAL A 299 -0.83 0.06 -10.93
CA VAL A 299 0.28 0.09 -9.95
C VAL A 299 1.57 0.68 -10.55
N GLY A 300 1.47 1.43 -11.64
CA GLY A 300 2.60 2.12 -12.29
C GLY A 300 3.57 1.18 -12.98
N GLY A 301 3.17 -0.07 -13.21
CA GLY A 301 3.96 -1.10 -13.86
C GLY A 301 4.95 -1.86 -12.99
N LEU A 302 5.06 -1.56 -11.69
CA LEU A 302 5.89 -2.32 -10.75
C LEU A 302 5.22 -3.63 -10.30
N ASP A 303 4.64 -4.37 -11.24
CA ASP A 303 4.13 -5.72 -11.07
C ASP A 303 3.99 -6.44 -12.41
N MET A 304 4.21 -7.76 -12.40
CA MET A 304 3.97 -8.64 -13.55
C MET A 304 2.51 -8.59 -14.05
N MET A 305 1.53 -8.37 -13.17
CA MET A 305 0.11 -8.25 -13.54
C MET A 305 -0.32 -6.83 -13.95
N ASP A 306 0.62 -5.89 -14.08
CA ASP A 306 0.36 -4.55 -14.63
C ASP A 306 1.07 -4.37 -15.97
N HIS A 307 2.37 -4.61 -15.98
CA HIS A 307 3.27 -4.19 -17.06
C HIS A 307 4.36 -5.24 -17.33
N ASN A 308 4.02 -6.53 -17.11
CA ASN A 308 4.85 -7.72 -17.36
C ASN A 308 6.29 -7.55 -16.88
N TRP A 309 6.44 -6.79 -15.79
CA TRP A 309 7.72 -6.25 -15.37
C TRP A 309 7.95 -6.52 -13.90
N GLY A 310 9.05 -7.22 -13.65
CA GLY A 310 9.52 -7.59 -12.34
C GLY A 310 8.83 -8.81 -11.76
N ASP A 311 9.02 -8.96 -10.47
CA ASP A 311 8.36 -9.95 -9.63
C ASP A 311 6.95 -9.50 -9.23
N HIS A 312 6.12 -10.45 -8.83
CA HIS A 312 4.84 -10.19 -8.19
C HIS A 312 5.02 -9.43 -6.86
N ASN A 313 4.13 -8.49 -6.58
CA ASN A 313 4.07 -7.75 -5.33
C ASN A 313 3.64 -8.65 -4.15
N CYS A 314 3.91 -8.19 -2.93
CA CYS A 314 3.64 -8.96 -1.72
C CYS A 314 2.16 -9.29 -1.50
N PHE A 315 1.21 -8.46 -1.98
CA PHE A 315 -0.20 -8.80 -1.92
C PHE A 315 -0.50 -10.01 -2.81
N SER A 316 -0.01 -10.01 -4.06
CA SER A 316 -0.09 -11.19 -4.96
C SER A 316 0.55 -12.42 -4.35
N LYS A 317 1.80 -12.32 -3.89
CA LYS A 317 2.51 -13.44 -3.25
C LYS A 317 1.76 -13.96 -2.01
N TYR A 318 1.06 -13.08 -1.30
CA TYR A 318 0.20 -13.48 -0.18
C TYR A 318 -1.05 -14.19 -0.66
N VAL A 319 -1.74 -13.70 -1.69
CA VAL A 319 -2.91 -14.37 -2.31
C VAL A 319 -2.54 -15.80 -2.76
N LEU A 320 -1.34 -15.99 -3.32
CA LEU A 320 -0.86 -17.26 -3.87
C LEU A 320 -0.25 -18.23 -2.84
N ASP A 321 -0.29 -17.90 -1.54
CA ASP A 321 0.30 -18.70 -0.46
C ASP A 321 1.84 -18.80 -0.44
N TRP A 322 2.51 -17.91 -1.17
CA TRP A 322 3.97 -17.87 -1.22
C TRP A 322 4.60 -17.17 -0.02
N ILE A 323 3.85 -16.31 0.66
CA ILE A 323 4.29 -15.65 1.90
C ILE A 323 3.25 -15.73 3.03
N GLU A 324 3.71 -15.57 4.27
CA GLU A 324 2.89 -15.32 5.47
C GLU A 324 3.41 -14.02 6.11
N PRO A 325 2.70 -12.88 5.97
CA PRO A 325 3.19 -11.59 6.45
C PRO A 325 3.17 -11.51 7.98
N THR A 326 4.08 -10.74 8.55
CA THR A 326 4.02 -10.33 9.96
C THR A 326 2.92 -9.30 10.13
N ILE A 327 1.90 -9.62 10.93
CA ILE A 327 0.75 -8.75 11.15
C ILE A 327 0.98 -7.79 12.32
N ILE A 328 0.70 -6.52 12.06
CA ILE A 328 0.84 -5.42 13.02
C ILE A 328 -0.49 -4.68 13.10
N VAL A 329 -1.08 -4.65 14.29
CA VAL A 329 -2.39 -4.03 14.54
C VAL A 329 -2.33 -2.82 15.46
N GLU A 330 -1.26 -2.68 16.25
CA GLU A 330 -1.04 -1.54 17.16
C GLU A 330 0.43 -1.41 17.56
N GLY A 331 0.78 -0.28 18.18
CA GLY A 331 2.07 -0.05 18.83
C GLY A 331 3.19 0.46 17.91
N ASP A 332 4.33 0.73 18.54
CA ASP A 332 5.57 1.16 17.90
C ASP A 332 6.56 -0.02 17.86
N GLN A 333 7.14 -0.30 16.70
CA GLN A 333 8.05 -1.41 16.50
C GLN A 333 9.11 -1.13 15.45
N GLU A 334 10.30 -1.66 15.71
CA GLU A 334 11.43 -1.61 14.80
C GLU A 334 11.43 -2.86 13.92
N ILE A 335 11.32 -2.67 12.62
CA ILE A 335 11.23 -3.74 11.62
C ILE A 335 12.52 -3.81 10.82
N THR A 336 12.95 -5.02 10.50
CA THR A 336 14.01 -5.29 9.52
C THR A 336 13.46 -6.26 8.48
N LEU A 337 13.56 -5.90 7.19
CA LEU A 337 13.13 -6.74 6.08
C LEU A 337 14.34 -7.12 5.22
N ASN A 338 14.39 -8.38 4.81
CA ASN A 338 15.25 -8.84 3.72
C ASN A 338 14.58 -8.57 2.35
N PRO A 339 15.35 -8.53 1.24
CA PRO A 339 14.81 -8.33 -0.10
C PRO A 339 13.78 -9.39 -0.48
N SER A 340 12.66 -8.95 -1.04
CA SER A 340 11.50 -9.78 -1.37
C SER A 340 11.77 -10.75 -2.51
N GLU A 341 12.84 -10.52 -3.26
CA GLU A 341 13.29 -11.33 -4.38
C GLU A 341 13.82 -12.69 -3.91
N GLU A 342 14.39 -12.75 -2.71
CA GLU A 342 15.00 -13.96 -2.13
C GLU A 342 14.30 -14.42 -0.85
N ASN A 343 13.56 -13.53 -0.17
CA ASN A 343 13.01 -13.78 1.16
C ASN A 343 11.50 -13.45 1.23
N PRO A 344 10.71 -14.21 2.00
CA PRO A 344 9.27 -13.99 2.15
C PRO A 344 8.91 -12.90 3.19
N ASP A 345 9.84 -11.98 3.47
CA ASP A 345 9.73 -11.00 4.55
C ASP A 345 8.81 -9.84 4.18
N VAL A 346 7.64 -9.79 4.79
CA VAL A 346 6.63 -8.74 4.55
C VAL A 346 5.93 -8.39 5.84
N VAL A 347 5.58 -7.11 5.97
CA VAL A 347 4.73 -6.61 7.06
C VAL A 347 3.35 -6.23 6.52
N LEU A 348 2.30 -6.65 7.23
CA LEU A 348 0.92 -6.23 6.97
C LEU A 348 0.42 -5.41 8.17
N VAL A 349 -0.03 -4.18 7.91
CA VAL A 349 -0.42 -3.19 8.92
C VAL A 349 -1.92 -2.93 8.85
N MET A 350 -2.64 -3.24 9.94
CA MET A 350 -4.10 -3.23 9.98
C MET A 350 -4.66 -2.55 11.26
N PRO A 351 -4.57 -1.22 11.35
CA PRO A 351 -4.90 -0.47 12.57
C PRO A 351 -6.40 -0.35 12.85
N ASN A 352 -7.23 -0.42 11.80
CA ASN A 352 -8.68 -0.28 11.90
C ASN A 352 -9.43 -1.64 11.82
N TYR A 353 -8.75 -2.74 12.17
CA TYR A 353 -9.38 -4.06 12.15
C TYR A 353 -10.70 -4.07 12.94
N SER A 354 -11.74 -4.58 12.28
CA SER A 354 -13.04 -4.89 12.86
C SER A 354 -13.40 -6.31 12.51
N GLU A 355 -13.93 -7.09 13.46
CA GLU A 355 -14.45 -8.43 13.18
C GLU A 355 -15.60 -8.43 12.18
N ASN A 356 -16.30 -7.28 12.04
CA ASN A 356 -17.38 -7.09 11.08
C ASN A 356 -16.87 -6.62 9.71
N SER A 357 -15.60 -6.21 9.62
CA SER A 357 -14.93 -5.82 8.38
C SER A 357 -13.47 -6.30 8.40
N PRO A 358 -13.24 -7.62 8.45
CA PRO A 358 -11.88 -8.18 8.55
C PRO A 358 -11.05 -7.98 7.28
N PHE A 359 -11.71 -7.54 6.20
CA PHE A 359 -11.14 -7.12 4.93
C PHE A 359 -11.12 -5.61 4.75
N GLY A 360 -11.23 -4.88 5.86
CA GLY A 360 -11.00 -3.45 5.82
C GLY A 360 -9.65 -3.18 5.16
N GLU A 361 -9.53 -1.97 4.68
CA GLU A 361 -8.32 -1.41 4.12
C GLU A 361 -7.08 -1.60 5.02
N PHE A 362 -5.95 -1.98 4.42
CA PHE A 362 -4.69 -2.22 5.10
C PHE A 362 -3.49 -1.85 4.23
N TYR A 363 -2.31 -1.80 4.84
CA TYR A 363 -1.05 -1.58 4.13
C TYR A 363 -0.16 -2.82 4.18
N MET A 364 0.56 -3.10 3.10
CA MET A 364 1.63 -4.10 3.08
C MET A 364 2.95 -3.42 2.72
N ILE A 365 4.01 -3.73 3.48
CA ILE A 365 5.33 -3.13 3.33
C ILE A 365 6.30 -4.26 2.98
N GLN A 366 7.01 -4.08 1.87
CA GLN A 366 8.02 -5.01 1.37
C GLN A 366 9.30 -4.26 1.03
N TYR A 367 10.45 -4.92 1.13
CA TYR A 367 11.72 -4.41 0.62
C TYR A 367 11.98 -4.98 -0.77
N ARG A 368 12.10 -4.15 -1.81
CA ARG A 368 12.44 -4.58 -3.17
C ARG A 368 13.85 -4.13 -3.53
N LYS A 369 14.61 -5.02 -4.18
CA LYS A 369 16.00 -4.80 -4.59
C LYS A 369 16.19 -5.33 -6.02
N ARG A 370 17.02 -4.68 -6.82
CA ARG A 370 17.27 -5.02 -8.23
C ARG A 370 18.12 -6.29 -8.40
N ILE A 371 17.56 -7.41 -7.99
CA ILE A 371 18.10 -8.77 -8.11
C ILE A 371 16.97 -9.71 -8.56
N GLU A 372 17.28 -10.94 -8.95
CA GLU A 372 16.29 -11.91 -9.40
C GLU A 372 15.32 -11.35 -10.45
N ASN A 373 14.01 -11.51 -10.24
CA ASN A 373 12.99 -11.03 -11.18
C ASN A 373 12.99 -9.49 -11.33
N ASP A 374 13.62 -8.76 -10.42
CA ASP A 374 13.63 -7.30 -10.35
C ASP A 374 14.90 -6.63 -10.87
N VAL A 375 15.81 -7.36 -11.54
CA VAL A 375 17.10 -6.80 -12.01
C VAL A 375 16.99 -5.50 -12.82
N THR A 376 15.84 -5.22 -13.43
CA THR A 376 15.60 -4.02 -14.25
C THR A 376 14.79 -2.93 -13.55
N TYR A 377 14.36 -3.13 -12.30
CA TYR A 377 13.61 -2.12 -11.54
C TYR A 377 14.38 -0.81 -11.35
N PRO A 378 13.70 0.33 -11.13
CA PRO A 378 14.33 1.64 -11.20
C PRO A 378 15.16 1.97 -9.95
N ASN A 379 14.86 1.38 -8.78
CA ASN A 379 15.55 1.66 -7.53
C ASN A 379 15.47 0.50 -6.51
N ASP A 380 16.24 0.61 -5.42
CA ASP A 380 16.18 -0.29 -4.25
C ASP A 380 15.55 0.46 -3.07
N GLY A 381 14.57 -0.13 -2.39
CA GLY A 381 13.89 0.54 -1.26
C GLY A 381 12.60 -0.14 -0.83
N LEU A 382 11.90 0.47 0.12
CA LEU A 382 10.59 -0.03 0.54
C LEU A 382 9.54 0.36 -0.50
N LEU A 383 8.71 -0.60 -0.91
CA LEU A 383 7.42 -0.31 -1.53
C LEU A 383 6.33 -0.51 -0.48
N ILE A 384 5.43 0.47 -0.39
CA ILE A 384 4.28 0.44 0.50
C ILE A 384 3.04 0.33 -0.37
N TRP A 385 2.30 -0.76 -0.19
CA TRP A 385 1.08 -1.09 -0.91
C TRP A 385 -0.12 -0.78 -0.05
N HIS A 386 -1.07 -0.03 -0.58
CA HIS A 386 -2.38 0.18 0.02
C HIS A 386 -3.39 -0.75 -0.62
N VAL A 387 -4.08 -1.53 0.20
CA VAL A 387 -4.94 -2.61 -0.25
C VAL A 387 -6.33 -2.44 0.31
N ASP A 388 -7.34 -2.43 -0.57
CA ASP A 388 -8.75 -2.51 -0.19
C ASP A 388 -9.38 -3.81 -0.70
N ALA A 389 -9.15 -4.87 0.07
CA ALA A 389 -9.63 -6.21 -0.24
C ALA A 389 -11.06 -6.48 0.27
N ARG A 390 -11.88 -5.44 0.52
CA ARG A 390 -13.28 -5.61 0.94
C ARG A 390 -14.01 -6.49 -0.08
N LEU A 391 -14.78 -7.47 0.41
CA LEU A 391 -15.59 -8.30 -0.48
C LEU A 391 -16.89 -7.60 -0.86
N ASN A 392 -17.40 -7.92 -2.05
CA ASN A 392 -18.72 -7.52 -2.47
C ASN A 392 -19.83 -8.20 -1.64
N GLN A 393 -21.08 -7.84 -1.88
CA GLN A 393 -22.24 -8.35 -1.13
C GLN A 393 -22.44 -9.87 -1.18
N TYR A 394 -21.82 -10.57 -2.13
CA TYR A 394 -21.91 -12.03 -2.26
C TYR A 394 -20.82 -12.74 -1.45
N GLY A 395 -19.75 -12.05 -1.07
CA GLY A 395 -18.71 -12.57 -0.19
C GLY A 395 -17.72 -13.54 -0.86
N TYR A 396 -17.60 -13.52 -2.19
CA TYR A 396 -16.68 -14.40 -2.94
C TYR A 396 -15.69 -13.66 -3.85
N ASP A 397 -15.91 -12.37 -4.11
CA ASP A 397 -15.10 -11.53 -4.99
C ASP A 397 -14.90 -10.14 -4.34
N TYR A 398 -13.84 -9.43 -4.71
CA TYR A 398 -13.54 -8.10 -4.19
C TYR A 398 -14.58 -7.08 -4.66
N LEU A 399 -14.81 -6.08 -3.83
CA LEU A 399 -15.65 -4.93 -4.13
C LEU A 399 -14.93 -3.94 -5.05
N TYR A 400 -13.60 -3.90 -4.96
CA TYR A 400 -12.73 -2.97 -5.68
C TYR A 400 -11.82 -3.73 -6.66
N ASP A 401 -11.48 -3.04 -7.75
CA ASP A 401 -10.51 -3.44 -8.76
C ASP A 401 -9.70 -2.21 -9.22
N ASN A 402 -8.74 -2.40 -10.11
CA ASN A 402 -7.87 -1.31 -10.58
C ASN A 402 -8.34 -0.65 -11.89
N SER A 403 -9.56 -0.94 -12.37
CA SER A 403 -10.05 -0.53 -13.70
C SER A 403 -11.42 0.17 -13.71
N TYR A 404 -12.36 -0.21 -12.84
CA TYR A 404 -13.77 0.16 -12.97
C TYR A 404 -14.43 0.63 -11.68
N THR A 405 -13.72 0.62 -10.55
CA THR A 405 -14.28 1.01 -9.24
C THR A 405 -13.83 2.40 -8.81
N GLU A 406 -14.43 2.93 -7.73
CA GLU A 406 -14.20 4.33 -7.30
C GLU A 406 -12.77 4.58 -6.78
N HIS A 407 -12.10 3.54 -6.31
CA HIS A 407 -10.68 3.53 -5.94
C HIS A 407 -10.09 2.13 -6.16
N LYS A 408 -8.76 2.03 -6.04
CA LYS A 408 -7.97 0.84 -6.40
C LYS A 408 -8.13 -0.26 -5.36
N LEU A 409 -8.18 -1.50 -5.81
CA LEU A 409 -7.92 -2.67 -4.97
C LEU A 409 -6.50 -2.63 -4.42
N LEU A 410 -5.53 -2.34 -5.29
CA LEU A 410 -4.11 -2.29 -4.96
C LEU A 410 -3.51 -0.99 -5.49
N ARG A 411 -2.90 -0.20 -4.61
CA ARG A 411 -2.26 1.07 -4.94
C ARG A 411 -0.84 1.10 -4.40
N LEU A 412 0.10 1.59 -5.22
CA LEU A 412 1.43 1.94 -4.74
C LEU A 412 1.40 3.32 -4.08
N MET A 413 1.98 3.45 -2.89
CA MET A 413 2.09 4.72 -2.19
C MET A 413 3.39 5.43 -2.61
N GLU A 414 3.34 6.24 -3.66
CA GLU A 414 4.49 6.91 -4.30
C GLU A 414 5.31 7.78 -3.31
N ALA A 415 6.54 7.38 -2.97
CA ALA A 415 7.30 7.99 -1.87
C ALA A 415 7.63 9.49 -2.07
N ASP A 416 7.79 9.95 -3.31
CA ASP A 416 8.08 11.35 -3.63
C ASP A 416 6.85 12.28 -3.61
N GLY A 417 5.66 11.71 -3.51
CA GLY A 417 4.40 12.44 -3.46
C GLY A 417 3.98 13.09 -4.77
N LEU A 418 4.59 12.74 -5.91
CA LEU A 418 4.22 13.28 -7.23
C LEU A 418 2.88 12.75 -7.74
N GLU A 419 2.44 11.58 -7.26
CA GLU A 419 1.14 10.98 -7.61
C GLU A 419 0.98 10.86 -9.13
N GLN A 420 2.06 10.46 -9.80
CA GLN A 420 2.18 10.36 -11.25
C GLN A 420 1.49 9.12 -11.81
N ILE A 421 1.40 8.04 -11.03
CA ILE A 421 0.65 6.84 -11.42
C ILE A 421 -0.82 7.20 -11.54
N GLU A 422 -1.35 7.99 -10.59
CA GLU A 422 -2.72 8.52 -10.63
C GLU A 422 -2.97 9.50 -11.80
N GLN A 423 -1.92 9.83 -12.57
CA GLN A 423 -1.95 10.63 -13.81
C GLN A 423 -1.63 9.79 -15.06
N ASN A 424 -1.78 8.45 -14.99
CA ASN A 424 -1.48 7.49 -16.07
C ASN A 424 0.01 7.48 -16.49
N MET A 425 0.94 7.77 -15.57
CA MET A 425 2.38 7.63 -15.80
C MET A 425 2.91 6.35 -15.14
N SER A 426 4.07 5.87 -15.59
CA SER A 426 4.76 4.75 -14.96
C SER A 426 5.40 5.19 -13.66
N ALA A 427 5.57 4.24 -12.74
CA ALA A 427 6.38 4.45 -11.56
C ALA A 427 7.85 4.70 -11.94
N ASP A 428 8.58 5.40 -11.08
CA ASP A 428 10.00 5.68 -11.25
C ASP A 428 10.82 5.46 -9.96
N ALA A 429 12.08 5.88 -9.97
CA ALA A 429 12.99 5.67 -8.86
C ALA A 429 12.61 6.43 -7.58
N GLY A 430 11.86 7.54 -7.70
CA GLY A 430 11.34 8.36 -6.62
C GLY A 430 10.18 7.73 -5.86
N ASP A 431 9.54 6.70 -6.41
CA ASP A 431 8.40 6.03 -5.76
C ASP A 431 8.81 5.06 -4.63
N TYR A 432 10.11 4.77 -4.51
CA TYR A 432 10.67 3.88 -3.48
C TYR A 432 10.98 4.69 -2.22
N TYR A 433 10.49 4.26 -1.06
CA TYR A 433 10.91 4.88 0.20
C TYR A 433 12.33 4.45 0.56
N THR A 434 13.19 5.44 0.73
CA THR A 434 14.61 5.29 1.03
C THR A 434 14.99 6.00 2.33
N GLN A 435 16.29 6.10 2.61
CA GLN A 435 16.78 6.63 3.86
C GLN A 435 16.32 8.07 4.11
N GLY A 436 15.60 8.28 5.21
CA GLY A 436 15.11 9.60 5.64
C GLY A 436 13.68 9.92 5.20
N ASP A 437 13.09 9.13 4.31
CA ASP A 437 11.70 9.29 3.90
C ASP A 437 10.73 8.90 5.04
N ILE A 438 9.52 9.45 4.98
CA ILE A 438 8.48 9.23 5.99
C ILE A 438 7.13 9.05 5.30
N PHE A 439 6.47 7.93 5.59
CA PHE A 439 5.06 7.71 5.28
C PHE A 439 4.25 7.89 6.56
N SER A 440 3.24 8.77 6.57
CA SER A 440 2.50 9.14 7.78
C SER A 440 1.11 9.70 7.46
N PRO A 441 0.24 9.96 8.45
CA PRO A 441 -1.05 10.60 8.21
C PRO A 441 -0.96 12.05 7.69
N THR A 442 0.26 12.62 7.66
CA THR A 442 0.55 13.98 7.20
C THR A 442 1.53 14.04 6.02
N SER A 443 2.01 12.91 5.51
CA SER A 443 2.82 12.87 4.28
C SER A 443 1.94 13.02 3.04
N SER A 444 2.56 13.12 1.86
CA SER A 444 1.90 13.03 0.57
C SER A 444 2.61 11.94 -0.24
N PRO A 445 1.94 10.83 -0.60
CA PRO A 445 0.64 10.40 -0.09
C PRO A 445 0.62 10.25 1.43
N ASN A 446 -0.56 10.37 2.02
CA ASN A 446 -0.77 10.10 3.44
C ASN A 446 -1.17 8.64 3.67
N SER A 447 -1.07 8.20 4.92
CA SER A 447 -1.48 6.87 5.36
C SER A 447 -2.95 6.76 5.75
N ASN A 448 -3.82 7.67 5.31
CA ASN A 448 -5.24 7.60 5.66
C ASN A 448 -5.96 6.55 4.82
N ALA A 449 -7.06 6.05 5.37
CA ALA A 449 -8.03 5.24 4.66
C ALA A 449 -8.66 6.03 3.50
N TYR A 450 -9.22 5.34 2.50
CA TYR A 450 -9.86 5.91 1.32
C TYR A 450 -11.06 6.80 1.70
N ASN A 451 -11.71 6.52 2.83
CA ASN A 451 -12.79 7.37 3.37
C ASN A 451 -12.28 8.64 4.07
N GLY A 452 -10.96 8.85 4.12
CA GLY A 452 -10.29 9.97 4.78
C GLY A 452 -9.97 9.76 6.25
N ASP A 453 -10.37 8.64 6.85
CA ASP A 453 -10.08 8.36 8.26
C ASP A 453 -8.58 8.12 8.47
N ARG A 454 -8.04 8.75 9.51
CA ARG A 454 -6.65 8.50 9.90
C ARG A 454 -6.48 7.09 10.43
N THR A 455 -5.51 6.39 9.85
CA THR A 455 -5.12 5.05 10.30
C THR A 455 -4.10 5.10 11.44
N GLY A 456 -3.39 6.23 11.57
CA GLY A 456 -2.31 6.39 12.54
C GLY A 456 -0.97 5.78 12.12
N ILE A 457 -0.91 5.13 10.95
CA ILE A 457 0.28 4.43 10.48
C ILE A 457 1.38 5.43 10.15
N THR A 458 2.55 5.25 10.74
CA THR A 458 3.75 6.00 10.42
C THR A 458 4.91 5.03 10.17
N VAL A 459 5.50 5.08 8.98
CA VAL A 459 6.78 4.44 8.64
C VAL A 459 7.84 5.54 8.62
N SER A 460 8.85 5.41 9.47
CA SER A 460 9.86 6.45 9.68
C SER A 460 11.20 5.84 10.06
N GLU A 461 12.22 6.68 10.25
CA GLU A 461 13.59 6.24 10.59
C GLU A 461 14.09 5.15 9.61
N ILE A 462 13.69 5.25 8.33
CA ILE A 462 14.08 4.32 7.27
C ILE A 462 15.59 4.40 7.09
N GLY A 463 16.25 3.26 7.19
CA GLY A 463 17.69 3.10 7.00
C GLY A 463 18.07 2.97 5.52
N GLU A 464 19.37 2.88 5.27
CA GLU A 464 19.89 2.63 3.92
C GLU A 464 19.45 1.25 3.39
N ALA A 465 18.99 1.20 2.13
CA ALA A 465 18.73 -0.04 1.41
C ALA A 465 20.05 -0.78 1.15
N LYS A 466 20.27 -1.93 1.82
CA LYS A 466 21.50 -2.74 1.73
C LYS A 466 21.18 -4.23 1.53
N ASP A 467 21.72 -5.09 2.39
CA ASP A 467 21.33 -6.51 2.44
C ASP A 467 20.01 -6.68 3.19
N THR A 468 19.71 -5.76 4.10
CA THR A 468 18.42 -5.59 4.76
C THR A 468 18.09 -4.12 4.82
N ILE A 469 16.82 -3.78 4.91
CA ILE A 469 16.37 -2.43 5.25
C ILE A 469 15.68 -2.44 6.61
N LYS A 470 15.91 -1.39 7.39
CA LYS A 470 15.42 -1.25 8.75
C LYS A 470 14.60 0.03 8.88
N PHE A 471 13.48 0.00 9.59
CA PHE A 471 12.62 1.15 9.79
C PHE A 471 11.80 1.04 11.09
N THR A 472 11.28 2.15 11.56
CA THR A 472 10.32 2.21 12.67
C THR A 472 8.91 2.33 12.10
N LEU A 473 8.06 1.36 12.43
CA LEU A 473 6.63 1.39 12.18
C LEU A 473 5.88 1.73 13.47
N ALA A 474 4.97 2.69 13.40
CA ALA A 474 4.11 3.09 14.51
C ALA A 474 2.65 3.17 14.08
N ILE A 475 1.73 2.80 14.96
CA ILE A 475 0.29 3.07 14.81
C ILE A 475 -0.13 3.96 15.99
N LYS A 476 -0.35 5.25 15.73
CA LYS A 476 -0.72 6.23 16.76
C LYS A 476 -2.12 6.77 16.49
N GLY A 477 -3.01 6.75 17.49
CA GLY A 477 -4.30 7.42 17.37
C GLY A 477 -4.16 8.93 17.14
N ASN A 478 -5.28 9.60 16.84
CA ASN A 478 -5.33 11.05 16.87
C ASN A 478 -5.19 11.53 18.31
N VAL A 479 -3.96 11.90 18.67
CA VAL A 479 -3.63 12.44 19.98
C VAL A 479 -3.78 13.95 19.97
N SER A 480 -4.57 14.45 20.90
CA SER A 480 -4.66 15.87 21.22
C SER A 480 -4.30 16.11 22.68
N TYR A 481 -3.84 17.31 22.98
CA TYR A 481 -3.33 17.66 24.30
C TYR A 481 -4.16 18.77 24.91
N LEU A 482 -4.56 18.54 26.15
CA LEU A 482 -4.92 19.58 27.09
C LEU A 482 -3.67 19.92 27.87
N ALA A 483 -2.97 20.99 27.47
CA ALA A 483 -1.59 21.16 27.92
C ALA A 483 -1.45 21.51 29.41
N HIS A 484 -2.54 21.90 30.07
CA HIS A 484 -2.56 22.17 31.50
C HIS A 484 -3.99 22.09 32.04
N TYR A 485 -4.15 21.54 33.24
CA TYR A 485 -5.28 21.83 34.11
C TYR A 485 -4.76 22.24 35.49
N ASP A 486 -5.55 23.04 36.20
CA ASP A 486 -5.31 23.47 37.57
C ASP A 486 -6.62 23.37 38.37
N ILE A 487 -6.55 22.65 39.50
CA ILE A 487 -7.66 22.46 40.44
C ILE A 487 -7.23 22.73 41.89
N ARG A 488 -6.06 23.37 42.10
CA ARG A 488 -5.45 23.54 43.43
C ARG A 488 -6.37 24.27 44.41
N ASN A 489 -6.62 23.64 45.56
CA ASN A 489 -7.22 24.24 46.76
C ASN A 489 -8.51 25.05 46.53
N GLY A 490 -9.28 24.77 45.47
CA GLY A 490 -10.44 25.59 45.11
C GLY A 490 -10.09 27.04 44.74
N LEU A 491 -8.86 27.30 44.26
CA LEU A 491 -8.46 28.58 43.68
C LEU A 491 -8.70 28.59 42.16
N TRP A 492 -8.56 27.44 41.51
CA TRP A 492 -8.74 27.28 40.08
C TRP A 492 -9.79 26.21 39.78
N GLU A 493 -10.58 26.47 38.75
CA GLU A 493 -11.49 25.52 38.12
C GLU A 493 -11.02 25.26 36.69
N SER A 494 -10.86 23.99 36.34
CA SER A 494 -10.61 23.55 34.97
C SER A 494 -11.77 22.70 34.47
N ARG A 495 -12.40 23.13 33.37
CA ARG A 495 -13.52 22.43 32.73
C ARG A 495 -13.15 21.99 31.32
N LEU A 496 -13.24 20.69 31.06
CA LEU A 496 -13.04 20.12 29.73
C LEU A 496 -14.39 19.98 29.02
N THR A 497 -14.46 20.53 27.81
CA THR A 497 -15.56 20.31 26.88
C THR A 497 -15.04 19.59 25.64
N LEU A 498 -15.62 18.44 25.34
CA LEU A 498 -15.32 17.63 24.15
C LEU A 498 -16.59 17.41 23.34
N GLY A 499 -16.48 17.44 22.02
CA GLY A 499 -17.57 17.11 21.10
C GLY A 499 -17.06 16.25 19.94
N CYS A 500 -17.90 15.33 19.47
CA CYS A 500 -17.70 14.59 18.24
C CYS A 500 -18.56 15.23 17.13
N GLY A 501 -17.91 15.73 16.09
CA GLY A 501 -18.58 16.28 14.90
C GLY A 501 -18.95 15.24 13.83
N GLY A 502 -18.70 13.95 14.07
CA GLY A 502 -18.95 12.87 13.13
C GLY A 502 -20.37 12.31 13.20
N GLU A 503 -20.78 11.62 12.13
CA GLU A 503 -22.08 10.93 12.02
C GLU A 503 -22.16 9.64 12.85
N ILE A 504 -21.03 9.19 13.40
CA ILE A 504 -20.91 8.03 14.28
C ILE A 504 -20.30 8.50 15.62
N GLY A 505 -20.74 7.88 16.73
CA GLY A 505 -20.15 8.17 18.04
C GLY A 505 -18.69 7.70 18.12
N GLU A 506 -17.87 8.45 18.83
CA GLU A 506 -16.42 8.24 18.89
C GLU A 506 -15.97 7.77 20.26
N LYS A 507 -15.12 6.74 20.26
CA LYS A 507 -14.47 6.27 21.47
C LYS A 507 -13.25 7.16 21.76
N VAL A 508 -13.16 7.69 22.97
CA VAL A 508 -12.09 8.60 23.38
C VAL A 508 -11.43 8.09 24.66
N GLN A 509 -10.10 8.15 24.71
CA GLN A 509 -9.29 7.82 25.88
C GLN A 509 -8.59 9.08 26.41
N LEU A 510 -8.71 9.33 27.71
CA LEU A 510 -8.09 10.48 28.39
C LEU A 510 -7.07 9.96 29.39
N ALA A 511 -5.78 10.10 29.09
CA ALA A 511 -4.67 9.76 29.98
C ALA A 511 -4.21 10.99 30.77
N VAL A 512 -4.07 10.84 32.09
CA VAL A 512 -3.69 11.93 33.00
C VAL A 512 -2.24 11.80 33.44
N TYR A 513 -1.52 12.91 33.36
CA TYR A 513 -0.12 13.02 33.79
C TYR A 513 0.08 14.23 34.71
N ASP A 514 0.98 14.12 35.69
CA ASP A 514 1.41 15.28 36.49
C ASP A 514 2.46 16.15 35.76
N ASN A 515 2.93 17.21 36.41
CA ASN A 515 3.94 18.10 35.85
C ASN A 515 5.31 17.42 35.64
N ASN A 516 5.61 16.33 36.35
CA ASN A 516 6.85 15.57 36.21
C ASN A 516 6.76 14.51 35.10
N GLY A 517 5.59 14.33 34.48
CA GLY A 517 5.34 13.30 33.47
C GLY A 517 4.93 11.95 34.05
N SER A 518 4.60 11.87 35.35
CA SER A 518 4.12 10.63 35.96
C SER A 518 2.69 10.36 35.52
N TYR A 519 2.42 9.15 35.02
CA TYR A 519 1.09 8.69 34.61
C TYR A 519 0.22 8.30 35.83
N TYR A 520 -1.05 8.71 35.83
CA TYR A 520 -2.01 8.44 36.91
C TYR A 520 -3.12 7.46 36.52
N GLY A 521 -3.50 7.42 35.26
CA GLY A 521 -4.59 6.57 34.78
C GLY A 521 -5.21 7.08 33.48
N THR A 522 -5.99 6.20 32.85
CA THR A 522 -6.74 6.50 31.64
C THR A 522 -8.22 6.30 31.88
N LYS A 523 -9.04 7.27 31.49
CA LYS A 523 -10.50 7.13 31.44
C LYS A 523 -10.97 7.02 30.01
N GLU A 524 -11.83 6.05 29.77
CA GLU A 524 -12.44 5.80 28.46
C GLU A 524 -13.94 6.08 28.50
N PHE A 525 -14.46 6.69 27.45
CA PHE A 525 -15.90 6.84 27.21
C PHE A 525 -16.20 7.05 25.72
N VAL A 526 -17.48 6.94 25.37
CA VAL A 526 -17.97 7.19 24.00
C VAL A 526 -18.64 8.55 23.95
N LEU A 527 -18.17 9.42 23.06
CA LEU A 527 -18.86 10.63 22.66
C LEU A 527 -19.97 10.26 21.66
N PRO A 528 -21.23 10.65 21.89
CA PRO A 528 -22.28 10.42 20.90
C PRO A 528 -22.02 11.20 19.61
N SER A 529 -22.51 10.69 18.47
CA SER A 529 -22.49 11.42 17.19
C SER A 529 -23.15 12.80 17.36
N MET A 530 -22.54 13.82 16.77
CA MET A 530 -22.99 15.22 16.86
C MET A 530 -23.26 15.67 18.31
N GLY A 531 -22.55 15.10 19.28
CA GLY A 531 -22.74 15.33 20.70
C GLY A 531 -21.42 15.35 21.47
N GLY A 532 -21.50 15.51 22.79
CA GLY A 532 -20.32 15.84 23.59
C GLY A 532 -20.48 15.71 25.10
N ILE A 533 -19.42 16.07 25.82
CA ILE A 533 -19.41 16.24 27.27
C ILE A 533 -18.90 17.63 27.64
N SER A 534 -19.35 18.17 28.78
CA SER A 534 -18.75 19.33 29.42
C SER A 534 -18.74 19.12 30.92
N LYS A 535 -17.56 18.84 31.49
CA LYS A 535 -17.39 18.45 32.90
C LYS A 535 -16.19 19.13 33.53
N MET A 536 -16.24 19.30 34.84
CA MET A 536 -15.04 19.64 35.60
C MET A 536 -14.02 18.51 35.46
N VAL A 537 -12.74 18.83 35.31
CA VAL A 537 -11.68 17.84 35.12
C VAL A 537 -11.71 16.72 36.18
N PRO A 538 -11.89 17.01 37.49
CA PRO A 538 -12.00 15.95 38.51
C PRO A 538 -13.21 15.03 38.34
N ASP A 539 -14.32 15.51 37.79
CA ASP A 539 -15.58 14.76 37.66
C ASP A 539 -15.59 13.81 36.45
N ILE A 540 -14.53 13.84 35.63
CA ILE A 540 -14.36 12.95 34.48
C ILE A 540 -13.82 11.60 34.92
N PHE A 541 -12.90 11.60 35.89
CA PHE A 541 -12.13 10.44 36.30
C PHE A 541 -12.78 9.77 37.52
N ASP A 542 -12.77 8.44 37.54
CA ASP A 542 -13.18 7.60 38.66
C ASP A 542 -12.01 7.26 39.60
N PHE A 543 -10.89 7.96 39.44
CA PHE A 543 -9.68 7.85 40.24
C PHE A 543 -9.15 9.24 40.62
N SER A 544 -8.31 9.29 41.66
CA SER A 544 -7.68 10.53 42.11
C SER A 544 -6.64 11.01 41.10
N ILE A 545 -6.68 12.30 40.78
CA ILE A 545 -5.75 12.98 39.86
C ILE A 545 -4.93 14.02 40.64
N PRO A 546 -3.73 14.39 40.16
CA PRO A 546 -2.93 15.44 40.80
C PRO A 546 -3.60 16.81 40.65
N ASP A 547 -3.29 17.77 41.54
CA ASP A 547 -3.90 19.11 41.50
C ASP A 547 -3.54 19.92 40.25
N GLN A 548 -2.43 19.57 39.60
CA GLN A 548 -2.00 20.13 38.33
C GLN A 548 -1.40 19.03 37.47
N GLY A 549 -1.68 19.11 36.18
CA GLY A 549 -1.25 18.10 35.23
C GLY A 549 -1.61 18.47 33.81
N PHE A 550 -1.47 17.51 32.89
CA PHE A 550 -1.98 17.61 31.55
C PHE A 550 -2.76 16.35 31.20
N ILE A 551 -3.61 16.45 30.18
CA ILE A 551 -4.40 15.31 29.70
C ILE A 551 -4.03 15.08 28.24
N GLU A 552 -3.64 13.85 27.95
CA GLU A 552 -3.48 13.34 26.59
C GLU A 552 -4.80 12.67 26.19
N ILE A 553 -5.33 13.05 25.03
CA ILE A 553 -6.66 12.68 24.56
C ILE A 553 -6.49 11.96 23.24
N GLU A 554 -6.69 10.65 23.24
CA GLU A 554 -6.60 9.82 22.05
C GLU A 554 -7.98 9.52 21.50
N SER A 555 -8.11 9.63 20.18
CA SER A 555 -9.32 9.32 19.42
C SER A 555 -8.94 8.67 18.10
N LYS A 556 -9.88 7.98 17.45
CA LYS A 556 -9.61 7.40 16.13
C LYS A 556 -9.65 8.45 15.02
N THR A 557 -10.61 9.37 15.09
CA THR A 557 -10.84 10.36 14.02
C THR A 557 -10.48 11.78 14.47
N GLU A 558 -10.31 12.68 13.51
CA GLU A 558 -10.12 14.11 13.82
C GLU A 558 -11.42 14.81 14.27
N ASN A 559 -12.55 14.10 14.26
CA ASN A 559 -13.87 14.67 14.55
C ASN A 559 -14.06 15.02 16.03
N VAL A 560 -13.18 14.55 16.91
CA VAL A 560 -13.16 14.96 18.31
C VAL A 560 -12.52 16.34 18.40
N LYS A 561 -13.33 17.34 18.74
CA LYS A 561 -12.89 18.72 19.00
C LYS A 561 -13.19 19.11 20.44
N GLY A 562 -12.47 20.09 20.98
CA GLY A 562 -12.69 20.49 22.36
C GLY A 562 -11.96 21.74 22.79
N ILE A 563 -12.36 22.21 23.98
CA ILE A 563 -11.78 23.36 24.66
C ILE A 563 -11.56 23.01 26.14
N ILE A 564 -10.58 23.67 26.75
CA ILE A 564 -10.40 23.75 28.19
C ILE A 564 -10.72 25.18 28.64
N THR A 565 -11.54 25.29 29.68
CA THR A 565 -11.86 26.56 30.32
C THR A 565 -11.18 26.61 31.69
N PHE A 566 -10.47 27.71 31.96
CA PHE A 566 -9.83 28.00 33.23
C PHE A 566 -10.54 29.16 33.90
N LYS A 567 -10.87 29.01 35.17
CA LYS A 567 -11.46 30.08 35.97
C LYS A 567 -10.73 30.22 37.30
N TYR A 568 -10.29 31.44 37.60
CA TYR A 568 -9.76 31.79 38.91
C TYR A 568 -10.91 32.16 39.83
N ILE A 569 -11.20 31.31 40.82
CA ILE A 569 -12.37 31.43 41.68
C ILE A 569 -12.44 32.78 42.43
N PRO A 570 -11.34 33.29 43.05
CA PRO A 570 -11.43 34.49 43.89
C PRO A 570 -11.91 35.75 43.19
N THR A 571 -11.67 35.92 41.89
CA THR A 571 -12.09 37.11 41.13
C THR A 571 -13.06 36.81 40.00
N GLY A 572 -13.24 35.53 39.66
CA GLY A 572 -14.06 35.09 38.53
C GLY A 572 -13.42 35.30 37.16
N GLY A 573 -12.15 35.72 37.09
CA GLY A 573 -11.42 35.81 35.83
C GLY A 573 -11.38 34.46 35.13
N GLU A 574 -11.76 34.42 33.85
CA GLU A 574 -11.96 33.20 33.08
C GLU A 574 -11.38 33.33 31.67
N THR A 575 -10.86 32.23 31.14
CA THR A 575 -10.42 32.14 29.75
C THR A 575 -10.60 30.72 29.22
N SER A 576 -10.53 30.54 27.91
CA SER A 576 -10.59 29.22 27.29
C SER A 576 -9.56 29.07 26.18
N LEU A 577 -9.07 27.84 26.00
CA LEU A 577 -8.15 27.47 24.94
C LEU A 577 -8.68 26.23 24.21
N PRO A 578 -8.56 26.18 22.87
CA PRO A 578 -8.81 24.94 22.15
C PRO A 578 -7.79 23.88 22.55
N LEU A 579 -8.19 22.61 22.44
CA LEU A 579 -7.24 21.51 22.50
C LEU A 579 -6.18 21.64 21.40
N LYS A 580 -4.97 21.15 21.70
CA LYS A 580 -3.86 21.16 20.78
C LYS A 580 -3.74 19.83 20.06
N TYR A 581 -4.04 19.82 18.76
CA TYR A 581 -4.00 18.64 17.88
C TYR A 581 -2.69 18.53 17.11
N GLN A 582 -1.93 19.62 17.03
CA GLN A 582 -0.64 19.68 16.36
C GLN A 582 0.47 19.82 17.39
N THR A 583 1.53 19.03 17.19
CA THR A 583 2.81 19.14 17.90
C THR A 583 3.86 19.61 16.91
N SER A 584 4.91 20.27 17.40
CA SER A 584 6.00 20.72 16.55
C SER A 584 7.29 20.83 17.35
N LYS A 585 8.43 20.76 16.67
CA LYS A 585 9.74 21.11 17.22
C LYS A 585 9.92 22.63 17.39
N LEU A 586 9.00 23.45 16.89
CA LEU A 586 9.07 24.92 16.94
C LEU A 586 7.69 25.54 17.21
N LEU A 587 7.58 26.25 18.33
CA LEU A 587 6.40 27.01 18.73
C LEU A 587 6.73 28.51 18.79
N ILE A 588 5.82 29.33 18.26
CA ILE A 588 5.90 30.80 18.34
C ILE A 588 4.73 31.34 19.18
N PHE A 589 5.06 32.13 20.20
CA PHE A 589 4.12 32.90 21.00
C PHE A 589 4.24 34.37 20.60
N PRO A 590 3.24 34.91 19.89
CA PRO A 590 3.30 36.25 19.32
C PRO A 590 3.15 37.38 20.34
N LEU A 591 2.81 37.03 21.57
CA LEU A 591 2.60 37.97 22.65
C LEU A 591 3.17 37.41 23.95
N ILE A 592 3.99 38.22 24.59
CA ILE A 592 4.23 38.17 26.03
C ILE A 592 3.96 39.56 26.60
N GLU A 593 3.44 39.64 27.81
CA GLU A 593 3.24 40.90 28.54
C GLU A 593 3.82 40.81 29.96
N HIS A 594 4.61 41.80 30.31
CA HIS A 594 5.11 42.07 31.65
C HIS A 594 5.15 43.59 31.89
N ILE A 595 3.98 44.21 31.77
CA ILE A 595 3.76 45.65 31.86
C ILE A 595 2.38 45.91 32.45
N ASP A 596 2.16 47.07 33.07
CA ASP A 596 0.84 47.50 33.56
C ASP A 596 0.15 46.48 34.47
N ARG A 597 0.94 45.89 35.39
CA ARG A 597 0.49 44.84 36.32
C ARG A 597 -0.06 43.59 35.61
N LYS A 598 0.40 43.34 34.39
CA LYS A 598 0.22 42.07 33.70
C LYS A 598 1.46 41.20 33.84
N SER A 599 1.26 39.90 33.85
CA SER A 599 2.37 38.93 33.83
C SER A 599 1.97 37.70 33.03
N THR A 600 2.93 37.13 32.30
CA THR A 600 2.70 35.99 31.42
C THR A 600 3.29 34.73 32.05
N GLY A 601 2.49 33.66 32.11
CA GLY A 601 2.94 32.31 32.41
C GLY A 601 2.89 31.43 31.16
N ILE A 602 3.64 30.34 31.17
CA ILE A 602 3.74 29.40 30.05
C ILE A 602 3.64 27.96 30.53
N ALA A 603 3.04 27.11 29.71
CA ALA A 603 3.04 25.66 29.86
C ALA A 603 3.53 25.00 28.55
N ILE A 604 4.60 24.21 28.63
CA ILE A 604 5.17 23.44 27.51
C ILE A 604 5.26 21.97 27.92
N ILE A 605 4.76 21.07 27.07
CA ILE A 605 4.82 19.62 27.26
C ILE A 605 5.82 19.02 26.28
N ASN A 606 6.67 18.13 26.79
CA ASN A 606 7.36 17.15 25.97
C ASN A 606 6.40 16.01 25.63
N THR A 607 6.00 15.90 24.36
CA THR A 607 5.02 14.88 23.95
C THR A 607 5.65 13.50 23.72
N SER A 608 6.98 13.42 23.69
CA SER A 608 7.76 12.19 23.56
C SER A 608 7.97 11.48 24.90
N ASP A 609 8.16 10.17 24.87
CA ASP A 609 8.61 9.36 26.02
C ASP A 609 10.12 9.49 26.29
N ARG A 610 10.86 10.16 25.40
CA ARG A 610 12.30 10.41 25.55
C ARG A 610 12.53 11.81 26.09
N THR A 611 13.65 12.00 26.79
CA THR A 611 14.12 13.33 27.19
C THR A 611 14.24 14.26 25.98
N ASN A 612 13.88 15.52 26.17
CA ASN A 612 13.84 16.54 25.13
C ASN A 612 14.40 17.87 25.68
N THR A 613 15.42 18.38 24.99
CA THR A 613 16.02 19.69 25.29
C THR A 613 15.16 20.79 24.69
N VAL A 614 14.53 21.61 25.55
CA VAL A 614 13.66 22.71 25.12
C VAL A 614 14.37 24.05 25.32
N THR A 615 14.51 24.81 24.24
CA THR A 615 15.17 26.11 24.22
C THR A 615 14.14 27.23 24.01
N PHE A 616 14.14 28.19 24.94
CA PHE A 616 13.31 29.38 24.95
C PHE A 616 14.14 30.59 24.54
N GLU A 617 13.77 31.24 23.45
CA GLU A 617 14.40 32.45 22.93
C GLU A 617 13.43 33.64 23.01
N LEU A 618 13.80 34.63 23.82
CA LEU A 618 13.03 35.84 24.04
C LEU A 618 13.45 36.93 23.06
N TYR A 619 12.49 37.55 22.38
CA TYR A 619 12.72 38.65 21.44
C TYR A 619 11.88 39.87 21.79
N ASP A 620 12.40 41.06 21.49
CA ASP A 620 11.57 42.27 21.44
C ASP A 620 10.83 42.40 20.09
N TYR A 621 9.93 43.39 19.98
CA TYR A 621 9.19 43.66 18.75
C TYR A 621 10.04 44.24 17.60
N TYR A 622 11.31 44.55 17.84
CA TYR A 622 12.24 44.99 16.79
C TYR A 622 13.04 43.81 16.21
N GLY A 623 12.79 42.59 16.70
CA GLY A 623 13.45 41.36 16.23
C GLY A 623 14.78 41.08 16.93
N PHE A 624 15.15 41.82 17.98
CA PHE A 624 16.39 41.56 18.72
C PHE A 624 16.18 40.51 19.80
N LYS A 625 17.00 39.44 19.75
CA LYS A 625 17.04 38.44 20.81
C LYS A 625 17.59 39.04 22.10
N LYS A 626 16.84 38.90 23.20
CA LYS A 626 17.17 39.44 24.52
C LYS A 626 17.75 38.41 25.46
N ALA A 627 17.27 37.17 25.38
CA ALA A 627 17.76 36.09 26.21
C ALA A 627 17.46 34.73 25.58
N THR A 628 18.25 33.74 25.99
CA THR A 628 18.02 32.32 25.70
C THR A 628 18.09 31.55 27.01
N ARG A 629 17.17 30.60 27.18
CA ARG A 629 17.13 29.65 28.30
C ARG A 629 16.89 28.25 27.76
N THR A 630 17.42 27.25 28.42
CA THR A 630 17.25 25.85 28.02
C THR A 630 16.82 25.05 29.24
N VAL A 631 15.87 24.15 29.04
CA VAL A 631 15.35 23.25 30.06
C VAL A 631 15.36 21.83 29.50
N GLU A 632 15.81 20.89 30.30
CA GLU A 632 15.70 19.46 30.01
C GLU A 632 14.37 18.95 30.53
N LEU A 633 13.54 18.40 29.64
CA LEU A 633 12.29 17.76 30.00
C LEU A 633 12.41 16.27 29.78
N SER A 634 12.22 15.47 30.84
CA SER A 634 12.10 14.02 30.74
C SER A 634 10.89 13.64 29.87
N GLY A 635 10.79 12.35 29.52
CA GLY A 635 9.64 11.83 28.76
C GLY A 635 8.31 12.23 29.42
N LYS A 636 7.37 12.75 28.62
CA LYS A 636 6.06 13.23 29.07
C LYS A 636 6.11 14.35 30.13
N GLN A 637 7.26 14.94 30.45
CA GLN A 637 7.35 16.02 31.43
C GLN A 637 6.78 17.34 30.89
N LYS A 638 6.23 18.16 31.78
CA LYS A 638 5.73 19.50 31.47
C LYS A 638 6.51 20.58 32.20
N TYR A 639 7.00 21.57 31.47
CA TYR A 639 7.44 22.84 32.04
C TYR A 639 6.24 23.75 32.26
N VAL A 640 6.06 24.27 33.48
CA VAL A 640 5.04 25.28 33.78
C VAL A 640 5.58 26.31 34.76
N ASP A 641 5.66 27.56 34.32
CA ASP A 641 6.16 28.64 35.16
C ASP A 641 5.77 30.04 34.63
N MET A 642 5.95 31.07 35.46
CA MET A 642 5.90 32.47 35.05
C MET A 642 7.15 32.82 34.23
N LEU A 643 6.99 33.63 33.17
CA LEU A 643 8.13 34.07 32.35
C LEU A 643 9.14 34.92 33.13
N GLU A 644 8.71 35.56 34.22
CA GLU A 644 9.59 36.28 35.14
C GLU A 644 10.57 35.35 35.84
N ASN A 645 10.18 34.11 36.15
CA ASN A 645 11.05 33.11 36.75
C ASN A 645 12.05 32.56 35.73
N LEU A 646 11.63 32.43 34.46
CA LEU A 646 12.48 31.93 33.38
C LEU A 646 13.52 32.97 32.93
N PHE A 647 13.11 34.23 32.76
CA PHE A 647 13.95 35.28 32.16
C PHE A 647 14.45 36.34 33.13
N GLY A 648 13.86 36.47 34.32
CA GLY A 648 14.23 37.48 35.31
C GLY A 648 14.29 38.88 34.71
N SER A 649 15.38 39.60 34.99
CA SER A 649 15.60 40.97 34.50
C SER A 649 15.73 41.09 32.97
N SER A 650 15.84 39.99 32.23
CA SER A 650 15.86 40.01 30.76
C SER A 650 14.47 40.12 30.15
N LEU A 651 13.40 39.91 30.92
CA LEU A 651 12.03 39.92 30.44
C LEU A 651 11.66 41.30 29.88
N GLN A 652 11.04 41.33 28.70
CA GLN A 652 10.63 42.57 28.05
C GLN A 652 9.21 42.95 28.48
N PRO A 653 8.86 44.26 28.52
CA PRO A 653 7.49 44.69 28.79
C PRO A 653 6.48 44.06 27.83
N ARG A 654 6.87 43.94 26.56
CA ARG A 654 6.20 43.10 25.55
C ARG A 654 7.20 42.53 24.54
N GLY A 655 6.87 41.41 23.91
CA GLY A 655 7.71 40.80 22.89
C GLY A 655 7.17 39.49 22.32
N PHE A 656 8.08 38.71 21.73
CA PHE A 656 7.84 37.37 21.21
C PHE A 656 8.62 36.33 22.00
N LEU A 657 8.08 35.13 22.08
CA LEU A 657 8.81 33.97 22.57
C LEU A 657 8.82 32.88 21.49
N LYS A 658 10.03 32.46 21.12
CA LYS A 658 10.27 31.30 20.28
C LYS A 658 10.69 30.14 21.17
N VAL A 659 10.04 28.99 21.04
CA VAL A 659 10.38 27.78 21.78
C VAL A 659 10.72 26.69 20.77
N SER A 660 11.95 26.18 20.81
CA SER A 660 12.43 25.12 19.92
C SER A 660 12.90 23.91 20.71
N ALA A 661 12.75 22.72 20.15
CA ALA A 661 13.10 21.46 20.79
C ALA A 661 13.66 20.43 19.81
N GLU A 662 14.32 19.40 20.32
CA GLU A 662 14.85 18.29 19.50
C GLU A 662 13.72 17.35 19.04
N ARG A 663 12.68 17.25 19.85
CA ARG A 663 11.47 16.45 19.61
C ARG A 663 10.23 17.33 19.75
N ASP A 664 9.12 16.79 19.29
CA ASP A 664 7.84 17.46 19.31
C ASP A 664 7.44 17.93 20.72
N ILE A 665 6.95 19.16 20.76
CA ILE A 665 6.39 19.81 21.94
C ILE A 665 5.03 20.42 21.60
N THR A 666 4.24 20.70 22.62
CA THR A 666 3.02 21.52 22.50
C THR A 666 2.82 22.36 23.77
N GLY A 667 2.01 23.40 23.69
CA GLY A 667 1.83 24.30 24.83
C GLY A 667 0.98 25.53 24.56
N PHE A 668 0.88 26.37 25.58
CA PHE A 668 0.23 27.67 25.51
C PHE A 668 0.84 28.64 26.53
N ALA A 669 0.52 29.92 26.40
CA ALA A 669 0.80 30.94 27.40
C ALA A 669 -0.50 31.60 27.87
N LEU A 670 -0.50 32.11 29.10
CA LEU A 670 -1.59 32.92 29.67
C LEU A 670 -1.02 34.22 30.20
N THR A 671 -1.68 35.33 29.89
CA THR A 671 -1.40 36.62 30.52
C THR A 671 -2.46 36.92 31.56
N PHE A 672 -2.02 37.20 32.78
CA PHE A 672 -2.86 37.52 33.92
C PHE A 672 -2.75 39.02 34.24
N THR A 673 -3.86 39.69 34.51
CA THR A 673 -3.84 41.02 35.17
C THR A 673 -3.67 40.86 36.68
N GLU A 674 -3.39 41.96 37.38
CA GLU A 674 -3.34 41.98 38.84
C GLU A 674 -4.60 41.36 39.45
N GLY A 675 -4.39 40.43 40.40
CA GLY A 675 -5.46 39.67 41.04
C GLY A 675 -6.17 38.67 40.12
N ASN A 676 -5.67 38.42 38.91
CA ASN A 676 -6.25 37.54 37.89
C ASN A 676 -7.69 37.91 37.53
N THR A 677 -8.03 39.21 37.56
CA THR A 677 -9.36 39.73 37.20
C THR A 677 -9.69 39.52 35.72
N ASN A 678 -8.67 39.55 34.85
CA ASN A 678 -8.75 39.18 33.46
C ASN A 678 -7.62 38.20 33.13
N ILE A 679 -7.94 37.19 32.31
CA ILE A 679 -6.99 36.17 31.86
C ILE A 679 -7.06 36.09 30.35
N ILE A 680 -5.92 36.27 29.69
CA ILE A 680 -5.81 36.28 28.23
C ILE A 680 -5.09 35.01 27.79
N ALA A 681 -5.77 34.20 26.99
CA ALA A 681 -5.23 33.00 26.38
C ALA A 681 -4.35 33.34 25.16
N ILE A 682 -3.14 32.78 25.12
CA ILE A 682 -2.19 32.94 24.01
C ILE A 682 -1.83 31.54 23.50
N PRO A 683 -2.48 31.07 22.42
CA PRO A 683 -2.14 29.79 21.84
C PRO A 683 -0.73 29.84 21.21
N SER A 684 -0.01 28.72 21.25
CA SER A 684 1.18 28.54 20.40
C SER A 684 0.78 28.55 18.93
N ASN A 685 1.68 29.01 18.06
CA ASN A 685 1.62 28.76 16.63
C ASN A 685 2.72 27.77 16.28
N GLU A 686 2.32 26.62 15.75
CA GLU A 686 3.20 25.56 15.29
C GLU A 686 3.82 25.98 13.93
N VAL A 687 5.13 25.81 13.78
CA VAL A 687 5.81 26.06 12.49
C VAL A 687 6.25 24.71 11.93
N THR A 688 5.65 24.30 10.82
CA THR A 688 6.15 23.20 9.99
C THR A 688 7.35 23.72 9.22
N THR A 689 8.53 23.12 9.45
CA THR A 689 9.68 23.34 8.57
C THR A 689 9.34 22.71 7.23
N GLN A 690 9.12 23.54 6.20
CA GLN A 690 9.11 23.10 4.81
C GLN A 690 10.48 22.57 4.40
#